data_AF-A0A834H525-F1
#
_entry.id   AF-A0A834H525-F1
#
_cell.length_a   1.000
_cell.length_b   1.000
_cell.length_c   1.000
_cell.angle_alpha   90.00
_cell.angle_beta   90.00
_cell.angle_gamma   90.00
#
_symmetry.space_group_name_H-M   'P 1'
#
loop_
_entity.id
_entity.type
_entity.pdbx_description
1 polymer ?
#
loop_
_entity_poly.entity_id
_entity_poly.type
_entity_poly.pdbx_seq_one_letter_code
_entity_poly.pdbx_strand_id
1 'polypeptide(L)'
;MSKTKEDGKKGTGDSPPDKSISVSVLFGCADSTDVMLMVLGTVGAVGDGASLPTLLLFVSHLFNSLGHISPELMHKVDEIALDLTYLAIAVLFAAFMEGYCWSKTSERQVLKMRYKYLEAVLRQEVAFFDSQEATTAEVVDSISKDTALIQEVLSEKVPLFLFHTSQFFSGLIYATYFAWRLSLAAFPALILLALPGIAYGKYLLHLSHKSFAEYSKANTIAEQALSSIKTVYSSTAERNIVERYASILYHTTKLGTRKGLAKGFAVGSSGLTFAIWALVAWYGSLLIMHHGAQGGQIYAAGLSIVTAGQSLGVAFPEVKHLAEASIAAAHIFDRINRVVAHKLSTVRNADVIAVMSAGRVIEMGSHDDLIDKPNGHYANLANLQNQLSNEEQDQHHNESRFSSAARSSGSRMSNASPSVFGTPLLGDSEPDAISYPPPSFTRLLALNAPEWTQGLIGGFSAMASGFITPIYAITIGGMISDFFMTDHGEMRHAIRSKCLTFASLSVIAMIMSPLQHYNFAYMGEYLTKRPENGTELEKMSGGIELKGVDFAYPGRPDNLILCQLRLEVKPGASIGLVGNSGCGKSTVISLIQRFYDADKGTVKVDGVDIRSLNIGWYRRQMALVGQEPVLYSGSIRDNIMFGKLDASETEVVEAAKAANAHDFIS
;
A
#
# COMPACT_ATOMS: atom_id res chain seq x y z
N MET A 1 -31.13 -3.60 57.44
CA MET A 1 -31.19 -2.38 56.62
C MET A 1 -29.77 -1.80 56.56
N SER A 2 -28.97 -2.26 55.61
CA SER A 2 -27.66 -1.69 55.25
C SER A 2 -27.22 -2.36 53.94
N LYS A 3 -27.20 -1.59 52.85
CA LYS A 3 -26.65 -1.99 51.56
C LYS A 3 -25.25 -1.38 51.46
N THR A 4 -24.22 -2.20 51.53
CA THR A 4 -22.85 -1.84 51.15
C THR A 4 -22.64 -2.22 49.67
N LYS A 5 -22.27 -1.24 48.85
CA LYS A 5 -21.78 -1.42 47.48
C LYS A 5 -20.35 -1.94 47.53
N GLU A 6 -20.10 -3.10 46.94
CA GLU A 6 -18.75 -3.51 46.52
C GLU A 6 -18.55 -3.09 45.06
N ASP A 7 -17.61 -2.17 44.84
CA ASP A 7 -17.12 -1.82 43.51
C ASP A 7 -16.09 -2.87 43.06
N GLY A 8 -16.45 -3.63 42.02
CA GLY A 8 -15.56 -4.56 41.34
C GLY A 8 -14.51 -3.83 40.50
N LYS A 9 -13.24 -3.93 40.89
CA LYS A 9 -12.09 -3.61 40.04
C LYS A 9 -12.05 -4.59 38.86
N LYS A 10 -12.45 -4.11 37.67
CA LYS A 10 -12.08 -4.74 36.40
C LYS A 10 -10.58 -4.57 36.20
N GLY A 11 -9.85 -5.69 36.17
CA GLY A 11 -8.47 -5.73 35.69
C GLY A 11 -8.45 -5.29 34.23
N THR A 12 -7.81 -4.16 33.96
CA THR A 12 -7.39 -3.78 32.62
C THR A 12 -6.29 -4.75 32.22
N GLY A 13 -6.56 -5.57 31.20
CA GLY A 13 -5.51 -6.35 30.54
C GLY A 13 -4.48 -5.38 29.98
N ASP A 14 -3.27 -5.43 30.53
CA ASP A 14 -2.11 -4.73 29.98
C ASP A 14 -1.89 -5.25 28.55
N SER A 15 -2.18 -4.39 27.58
CA SER A 15 -1.61 -4.49 26.24
C SER A 15 -0.08 -4.54 26.37
N PRO A 16 0.63 -5.42 25.63
CA PRO A 16 2.08 -5.50 25.73
C PRO A 16 2.69 -4.13 25.42
N PRO A 17 3.81 -3.75 26.08
CA PRO A 17 4.42 -2.46 25.84
C PRO A 17 4.86 -2.39 24.36
N ASP A 18 4.38 -1.37 23.64
CA ASP A 18 4.86 -1.02 22.31
C ASP A 18 6.39 -0.82 22.39
N LYS A 19 7.16 -1.85 22.02
CA LYS A 19 8.60 -1.71 21.85
C LYS A 19 8.81 -0.67 20.76
N SER A 20 9.38 0.48 21.12
CA SER A 20 9.78 1.49 20.14
C SER A 20 10.83 0.88 19.20
N ILE A 21 10.42 0.48 18.01
CA ILE A 21 11.30 -0.08 16.99
C ILE A 21 12.23 1.02 16.49
N SER A 22 13.54 0.74 16.51
CA SER A 22 14.54 1.69 16.03
C SER A 22 14.62 1.69 14.52
N VAL A 23 14.72 2.88 13.91
CA VAL A 23 14.96 3.04 12.45
C VAL A 23 16.29 2.40 12.02
N SER A 24 17.23 2.20 12.96
CA SER A 24 18.49 1.51 12.68
C SER A 24 18.31 0.07 12.18
N VAL A 25 17.20 -0.58 12.50
CA VAL A 25 16.87 -1.94 12.04
C VAL A 25 16.78 -2.01 10.52
N LEU A 26 16.39 -0.91 9.86
CA LEU A 26 16.32 -0.79 8.40
C LEU A 26 17.66 -1.10 7.71
N PHE A 27 18.77 -0.81 8.41
CA PHE A 27 20.13 -0.98 7.92
C PHE A 27 20.80 -2.26 8.44
N GLY A 28 20.05 -3.18 9.04
CA GLY A 28 20.59 -4.38 9.72
C GLY A 28 21.34 -5.36 8.79
N CYS A 29 21.17 -5.26 7.47
CA CYS A 29 21.90 -6.07 6.47
C CYS A 29 23.01 -5.31 5.73
N ALA A 30 23.30 -4.06 6.10
CA ALA A 30 24.34 -3.26 5.47
C ALA A 30 25.75 -3.80 5.76
N ASP A 31 26.53 -4.03 4.70
CA ASP A 31 27.97 -4.32 4.80
C ASP A 31 28.83 -3.04 4.69
N SER A 32 30.15 -3.17 4.78
CA SER A 32 31.07 -2.02 4.66
C SER A 32 30.97 -1.28 3.31
N THR A 33 30.57 -1.97 2.22
CA THR A 33 30.35 -1.34 0.92
C THR A 33 29.05 -0.55 0.93
N ASP A 34 28.00 -1.12 1.53
CA ASP A 34 26.70 -0.48 1.71
C ASP A 34 26.86 0.80 2.56
N VAL A 35 27.65 0.75 3.64
CA VAL A 35 27.99 1.93 4.46
C VAL A 35 28.71 3.00 3.64
N MET A 36 29.69 2.63 2.82
CA MET A 36 30.39 3.59 1.96
C MET A 36 29.44 4.23 0.94
N LEU A 37 28.57 3.43 0.31
CA LEU A 37 27.56 3.93 -0.63
C LEU A 37 26.59 4.88 0.08
N MET A 38 26.08 4.53 1.26
CA MET A 38 25.20 5.42 2.03
C MET A 38 25.87 6.75 2.36
N VAL A 39 27.14 6.75 2.79
CA VAL A 39 27.89 7.99 3.06
C VAL A 39 28.01 8.85 1.79
N LEU A 40 28.39 8.26 0.66
CA LEU A 40 28.49 8.98 -0.62
C LEU A 40 27.12 9.51 -1.08
N GLY A 41 26.06 8.71 -0.94
CA GLY A 41 24.70 9.11 -1.25
C GLY A 41 24.20 10.25 -0.36
N THR A 42 24.52 10.23 0.93
CA THR A 42 24.23 11.33 1.86
C THR A 42 24.98 12.61 1.48
N VAL A 43 26.25 12.52 1.10
CA VAL A 43 27.01 13.69 0.61
C VAL A 43 26.36 14.26 -0.65
N GLY A 44 25.92 13.39 -1.57
CA GLY A 44 25.14 13.78 -2.75
C GLY A 44 23.87 14.54 -2.38
N ALA A 45 23.04 13.96 -1.50
CA ALA A 45 21.78 14.56 -1.05
C ALA A 45 21.96 15.91 -0.34
N VAL A 46 23.03 16.03 0.46
CA VAL A 46 23.36 17.30 1.13
C VAL A 46 23.78 18.35 0.10
N GLY A 47 24.64 17.98 -0.85
CA GLY A 47 25.10 18.86 -1.92
C GLY A 47 23.98 19.32 -2.83
N ASP A 48 23.09 18.41 -3.21
CA ASP A 48 21.93 18.73 -4.04
C ASP A 48 20.93 19.62 -3.27
N GLY A 49 20.65 19.33 -2.00
CA GLY A 49 19.79 20.18 -1.17
C GLY A 49 20.32 21.61 -0.97
N ALA A 50 21.64 21.80 -0.96
CA ALA A 50 22.28 23.11 -0.86
C ALA A 50 22.44 23.84 -2.20
N SER A 51 22.11 23.20 -3.32
CA SER A 51 22.32 23.72 -4.66
C SER A 51 21.49 24.98 -4.95
N LEU A 52 20.20 24.96 -4.57
CA LEU A 52 19.28 26.05 -4.85
C LEU A 52 19.66 27.35 -4.09
N PRO A 53 19.95 27.34 -2.77
CA PRO A 53 20.47 28.52 -2.09
C PRO A 53 21.80 29.03 -2.68
N THR A 54 22.67 28.13 -3.14
CA THR A 54 23.94 28.48 -3.80
C THR A 54 23.69 29.15 -5.15
N LEU A 55 22.74 28.64 -5.94
CA LEU A 55 22.27 29.26 -7.19
C LEU A 55 21.80 30.70 -6.95
N LEU A 56 21.05 30.93 -5.85
CA LEU A 56 20.55 32.25 -5.51
C LEU A 56 21.65 33.25 -5.15
N LEU A 57 22.82 32.79 -4.69
CA LEU A 57 23.97 33.65 -4.48
C LEU A 57 24.41 34.30 -5.80
N PHE A 58 24.63 33.49 -6.84
CA PHE A 58 25.02 33.97 -8.16
C PHE A 58 23.92 34.81 -8.82
N VAL A 59 22.66 34.39 -8.73
CA VAL A 59 21.52 35.15 -9.27
C VAL A 59 21.35 36.50 -8.55
N SER A 60 21.63 36.58 -7.25
CA SER A 60 21.58 37.85 -6.53
C SER A 60 22.62 38.85 -7.06
N HIS A 61 23.84 38.39 -7.34
CA HIS A 61 24.90 39.20 -7.94
C HIS A 61 24.53 39.66 -9.34
N LEU A 62 23.86 38.80 -10.12
CA LEU A 62 23.37 39.14 -11.45
C LEU A 62 22.33 40.26 -11.38
N PHE A 63 21.33 40.14 -10.51
CA PHE A 63 20.30 41.18 -10.35
C PHE A 63 20.88 42.52 -9.89
N ASN A 64 21.82 42.49 -8.95
CA ASN A 64 22.48 43.72 -8.48
C ASN A 64 23.32 44.38 -9.58
N SER A 65 23.95 43.59 -10.45
CA SER A 65 24.69 44.10 -11.61
C SER A 65 23.76 44.70 -12.67
N LEU A 66 22.62 44.07 -12.94
CA LEU A 66 21.61 44.58 -13.88
C LEU A 66 20.94 45.87 -13.40
N GLY A 67 20.82 46.07 -12.09
CA GLY A 67 20.27 47.30 -11.50
C GLY A 67 21.13 48.55 -11.73
N HIS A 68 22.42 48.39 -12.04
CA HIS A 68 23.36 49.49 -12.29
C HIS A 68 24.10 49.30 -13.62
N ILE A 69 23.57 49.92 -14.69
CA ILE A 69 24.15 49.84 -16.03
C ILE A 69 25.56 50.45 -16.01
N SER A 70 26.57 49.60 -16.19
CA SER A 70 27.99 49.96 -16.25
C SER A 70 28.62 49.35 -17.52
N PRO A 71 29.70 49.93 -18.07
CA PRO A 71 30.37 49.39 -19.26
C PRO A 71 30.97 47.98 -19.01
N GLU A 72 31.23 47.62 -17.75
CA GLU A 72 31.73 46.30 -17.34
C GLU A 72 30.62 45.25 -17.18
N LEU A 73 29.35 45.61 -17.41
CA LEU A 73 28.21 44.74 -17.15
C LEU A 73 28.30 43.41 -17.89
N MET A 74 28.68 43.43 -19.18
CA MET A 74 28.79 42.19 -19.98
C MET A 74 29.85 41.25 -19.41
N HIS A 75 31.01 41.77 -18.98
CA HIS A 75 32.05 40.95 -18.37
C HIS A 75 31.57 40.29 -17.06
N LYS A 76 30.84 41.01 -16.21
CA LYS A 76 30.26 40.46 -14.97
C LYS A 76 29.19 39.41 -15.26
N VAL A 77 28.39 39.60 -16.31
CA VAL A 77 27.38 38.62 -16.75
C VAL A 77 28.06 37.34 -17.23
N ASP A 78 29.14 37.46 -18.01
CA ASP A 78 29.91 36.30 -18.50
C ASP A 78 30.55 35.49 -17.35
N GLU A 79 31.13 36.18 -16.36
CA GLU A 79 31.70 35.56 -15.16
C GLU A 79 30.63 34.78 -14.36
N ILE A 80 29.47 35.40 -14.13
CA ILE A 80 28.35 34.74 -13.44
C ILE A 80 27.79 33.57 -14.25
N ALA A 81 27.72 33.68 -15.58
CA ALA A 81 27.26 32.59 -16.43
C ALA A 81 28.20 31.36 -16.35
N LEU A 82 29.50 31.57 -16.22
CA LEU A 82 30.48 30.51 -15.97
C LEU A 82 30.27 29.88 -14.59
N ASP A 83 30.09 30.67 -13.53
CA ASP A 83 29.81 30.18 -12.17
C ASP A 83 28.55 29.30 -12.13
N LEU A 84 27.49 29.72 -12.82
CA LEU A 84 26.25 28.94 -12.97
C LEU A 84 26.49 27.61 -13.70
N THR A 85 27.38 27.60 -14.69
CA THR A 85 27.75 26.38 -15.42
C THR A 85 28.54 25.42 -14.53
N TYR A 86 29.49 25.93 -13.75
CA TYR A 86 30.24 25.11 -12.78
C TYR A 86 29.32 24.54 -11.70
N LEU A 87 28.38 25.33 -11.19
CA LEU A 87 27.37 24.86 -10.24
C LEU A 87 26.52 23.75 -10.87
N ALA A 88 26.05 23.91 -12.11
CA ALA A 88 25.24 22.89 -12.78
C ALA A 88 25.98 21.55 -12.93
N ILE A 89 27.28 21.58 -13.25
CA ILE A 89 28.12 20.37 -13.32
C ILE A 89 28.26 19.72 -11.93
N ALA A 90 28.46 20.52 -10.89
CA ALA A 90 28.57 20.02 -9.52
C ALA A 90 27.26 19.38 -9.04
N VAL A 91 26.11 20.01 -9.33
CA VAL A 91 24.77 19.50 -9.00
C VAL A 91 24.47 18.21 -9.73
N LEU A 92 24.82 18.12 -11.02
CA LEU A 92 24.69 16.89 -11.79
C LEU A 92 25.40 15.72 -11.12
N PHE A 93 26.64 15.94 -10.65
CA PHE A 93 27.41 14.91 -9.95
C PHE A 93 26.80 14.57 -8.58
N ALA A 94 26.38 15.57 -7.81
CA ALA A 94 25.75 15.38 -6.50
C ALA A 94 24.43 14.59 -6.59
N ALA A 95 23.53 14.98 -7.49
CA ALA A 95 22.25 14.30 -7.72
C ALA A 95 22.44 12.87 -8.27
N PHE A 96 23.43 12.67 -9.15
CA PHE A 96 23.78 11.32 -9.62
C PHE A 96 24.31 10.46 -8.47
N MET A 97 25.21 10.98 -7.64
CA MET A 97 25.74 10.28 -6.47
C MET A 97 24.62 9.91 -5.49
N GLU A 98 23.71 10.83 -5.20
CA GLU A 98 22.54 10.59 -4.36
C GLU A 98 21.72 9.41 -4.90
N GLY A 99 21.20 9.53 -6.14
CA GLY A 99 20.29 8.54 -6.72
C GLY A 99 20.95 7.18 -6.92
N TYR A 100 22.19 7.17 -7.45
CA TYR A 100 22.90 5.91 -7.71
C TYR A 100 23.26 5.18 -6.41
N CYS A 101 23.84 5.87 -5.43
CA CYS A 101 24.35 5.20 -4.23
C CYS A 101 23.20 4.67 -3.35
N TRP A 102 22.13 5.45 -3.17
CA TRP A 102 20.96 5.03 -2.39
C TRP A 102 20.18 3.89 -3.06
N SER A 103 20.02 3.94 -4.38
CA SER A 103 19.41 2.84 -5.14
C SER A 103 20.27 1.57 -5.08
N LYS A 104 21.60 1.69 -5.22
CA LYS A 104 22.48 0.53 -5.21
C LYS A 104 22.56 -0.16 -3.85
N THR A 105 22.61 0.61 -2.75
CA THR A 105 22.61 0.00 -1.41
C THR A 105 21.26 -0.65 -1.09
N SER A 106 20.13 -0.06 -1.50
CA SER A 106 18.81 -0.63 -1.24
C SER A 106 18.66 -2.00 -1.90
N GLU A 107 19.04 -2.14 -3.19
CA GLU A 107 19.03 -3.42 -3.90
C GLU A 107 19.86 -4.47 -3.16
N ARG A 108 21.09 -4.13 -2.78
CA ARG A 108 22.02 -5.05 -2.11
C ARG A 108 21.49 -5.53 -0.77
N GLN A 109 20.96 -4.63 0.05
CA GLN A 109 20.44 -4.97 1.38
C GLN A 109 19.15 -5.80 1.28
N VAL A 110 18.23 -5.42 0.40
CA VAL A 110 16.96 -6.13 0.19
C VAL A 110 17.19 -7.54 -0.35
N LEU A 111 18.14 -7.73 -1.28
CA LEU A 111 18.52 -9.06 -1.76
C LEU A 111 19.05 -9.95 -0.62
N LYS A 112 19.89 -9.40 0.27
CA LYS A 112 20.38 -10.13 1.46
C LYS A 112 19.24 -10.46 2.43
N MET A 113 18.32 -9.53 2.67
CA MET A 113 17.15 -9.75 3.52
C MET A 113 16.29 -10.88 2.98
N ARG A 114 15.98 -10.89 1.68
CA ARG A 114 15.20 -11.95 1.02
C ARG A 114 15.85 -13.33 1.19
N TYR A 115 17.16 -13.41 0.92
CA TYR A 115 17.91 -14.66 1.06
C TYR A 115 17.91 -15.16 2.51
N LYS A 116 18.33 -14.33 3.46
CA LYS A 116 18.42 -14.70 4.88
C LYS A 116 17.06 -15.04 5.50
N TYR A 117 16.01 -14.31 5.11
CA TYR A 117 14.66 -14.58 5.57
C TYR A 117 14.18 -15.94 5.07
N LEU A 118 14.30 -16.22 3.78
CA LEU A 118 13.90 -17.52 3.22
C LEU A 118 14.71 -18.67 3.84
N GLU A 119 16.02 -18.49 3.98
CA GLU A 119 16.89 -19.45 4.66
C GLU A 119 16.44 -19.72 6.10
N ALA A 120 16.13 -18.67 6.88
CA ALA A 120 15.68 -18.80 8.26
C ALA A 120 14.31 -19.46 8.39
N VAL A 121 13.37 -19.17 7.46
CA VAL A 121 12.04 -19.79 7.42
C VAL A 121 12.14 -21.27 7.07
N LEU A 122 12.95 -21.64 6.07
CA LEU A 122 13.12 -23.04 5.67
C LEU A 122 13.82 -23.90 6.74
N ARG A 123 14.55 -23.28 7.67
CA ARG A 123 15.16 -23.94 8.84
C ARG A 123 14.16 -24.16 9.99
N GLN A 124 12.94 -23.61 9.92
CA GLN A 124 11.94 -23.76 10.99
C GLN A 124 11.31 -25.17 11.01
N GLU A 125 10.78 -25.53 12.17
CA GLU A 125 10.07 -26.80 12.35
C GLU A 125 8.68 -26.82 11.68
N VAL A 126 8.21 -28.01 11.29
CA VAL A 126 6.84 -28.18 10.74
C VAL A 126 5.74 -27.57 11.63
N ALA A 127 5.89 -27.63 12.96
CA ALA A 127 4.94 -27.04 13.91
C ALA A 127 4.82 -25.51 13.79
N PHE A 128 5.87 -24.81 13.33
CA PHE A 128 5.82 -23.38 13.02
C PHE A 128 4.86 -23.11 11.86
N PHE A 129 4.85 -23.98 10.84
CA PHE A 129 3.93 -23.88 9.70
C PHE A 129 2.51 -24.35 10.03
N ASP A 130 2.35 -25.20 11.05
CA ASP A 130 1.04 -25.60 11.57
C ASP A 130 0.43 -24.54 12.52
N SER A 131 1.28 -23.67 13.09
CA SER A 131 0.82 -22.53 13.88
C SER A 131 0.24 -21.45 12.96
N GLN A 132 -0.87 -20.83 13.37
CA GLN A 132 -1.47 -19.70 12.62
C GLN A 132 -0.55 -18.45 12.53
N GLU A 133 0.66 -18.50 13.12
CA GLU A 133 1.65 -17.42 13.14
C GLU A 133 2.54 -17.34 11.89
N ALA A 134 2.49 -18.34 11.00
CA ALA A 134 3.29 -18.35 9.78
C ALA A 134 2.62 -19.15 8.67
N THR A 135 1.54 -18.59 8.12
CA THR A 135 0.93 -19.19 6.93
C THR A 135 1.87 -19.08 5.72
N THR A 136 1.79 -20.02 4.78
CA THR A 136 2.57 -19.95 3.53
C THR A 136 2.35 -18.64 2.79
N ALA A 137 1.15 -18.07 2.88
CA ALA A 137 0.82 -16.77 2.30
C ALA A 137 1.58 -15.62 2.97
N GLU A 138 1.72 -15.62 4.30
CA GLU A 138 2.45 -14.60 5.06
C GLU A 138 3.95 -14.59 4.71
N VAL A 139 4.57 -15.77 4.59
CA VAL A 139 5.98 -15.89 4.18
C VAL A 139 6.21 -15.29 2.79
N VAL A 140 5.30 -15.59 1.84
CA VAL A 140 5.36 -15.03 0.48
C VAL A 140 5.13 -13.52 0.51
N ASP A 141 4.22 -13.04 1.37
CA ASP A 141 3.93 -11.61 1.52
C ASP A 141 5.14 -10.86 2.07
N SER A 142 5.82 -11.38 3.09
CA SER A 142 7.01 -10.74 3.63
C SER A 142 8.18 -10.72 2.63
N ILE A 143 8.41 -11.80 1.88
CA ILE A 143 9.47 -11.82 0.86
C ILE A 143 9.16 -10.84 -0.27
N SER A 144 7.89 -10.61 -0.61
CA SER A 144 7.49 -9.79 -1.75
C SER A 144 7.17 -8.35 -1.36
N LYS A 145 6.16 -8.14 -0.52
CA LYS A 145 5.63 -6.83 -0.13
C LYS A 145 6.50 -6.12 0.91
N ASP A 146 6.83 -6.77 2.03
CA ASP A 146 7.61 -6.11 3.11
C ASP A 146 8.99 -5.69 2.60
N THR A 147 9.66 -6.55 1.84
CA THR A 147 10.98 -6.20 1.27
C THR A 147 10.89 -5.15 0.16
N ALA A 148 9.81 -5.13 -0.63
CA ALA A 148 9.59 -4.06 -1.61
C ALA A 148 9.36 -2.71 -0.94
N LEU A 149 8.59 -2.67 0.16
CA LEU A 149 8.40 -1.47 0.97
C LEU A 149 9.75 -0.97 1.53
N ILE A 150 10.56 -1.85 2.10
CA ILE A 150 11.90 -1.50 2.60
C ILE A 150 12.78 -0.95 1.46
N GLN A 151 12.71 -1.57 0.27
CA GLN A 151 13.46 -1.11 -0.91
C GLN A 151 13.06 0.30 -1.31
N GLU A 152 11.76 0.56 -1.49
CA GLU A 152 11.21 1.87 -1.86
C GLU A 152 11.68 2.95 -0.87
N VAL A 153 11.57 2.65 0.43
CA VAL A 153 11.96 3.59 1.48
C VAL A 153 13.46 3.87 1.46
N LEU A 154 14.31 2.85 1.34
CA LEU A 154 15.76 3.02 1.27
C LEU A 154 16.21 3.77 0.00
N SER A 155 15.62 3.50 -1.16
CA SER A 155 16.06 4.10 -2.43
C SER A 155 15.49 5.50 -2.69
N GLU A 156 14.31 5.81 -2.19
CA GLU A 156 13.59 7.04 -2.55
C GLU A 156 13.33 7.94 -1.33
N LYS A 157 12.78 7.39 -0.26
CA LYS A 157 12.28 8.22 0.85
C LYS A 157 13.40 8.71 1.78
N VAL A 158 14.40 7.85 2.06
CA VAL A 158 15.60 8.25 2.84
C VAL A 158 16.39 9.37 2.16
N PRO A 159 16.81 9.26 0.88
CA PRO A 159 17.51 10.34 0.20
C PRO A 159 16.68 11.63 0.15
N LEU A 160 15.40 11.55 -0.18
CA LEU A 160 14.51 12.71 -0.21
C LEU A 160 14.39 13.43 1.14
N PHE A 161 14.34 12.66 2.24
CA PHE A 161 14.35 13.21 3.60
C PHE A 161 15.66 13.95 3.89
N LEU A 162 16.81 13.40 3.49
CA LEU A 162 18.12 14.03 3.65
C LEU A 162 18.25 15.30 2.80
N PHE A 163 17.82 15.24 1.55
CA PHE A 163 17.77 16.37 0.62
C PHE A 163 16.97 17.54 1.20
N HIS A 164 15.72 17.30 1.63
CA HIS A 164 14.87 18.35 2.19
C HIS A 164 15.39 18.89 3.53
N THR A 165 16.00 18.03 4.36
CA THR A 165 16.66 18.47 5.59
C THR A 165 17.84 19.38 5.28
N SER A 166 18.68 19.03 4.30
CA SER A 166 19.78 19.88 3.83
C SER A 166 19.27 21.21 3.27
N GLN A 167 18.23 21.18 2.42
CA GLN A 167 17.65 22.39 1.83
C GLN A 167 17.07 23.34 2.90
N PHE A 168 16.47 22.80 3.95
CA PHE A 168 15.99 23.58 5.09
C PHE A 168 17.13 24.33 5.80
N PHE A 169 18.19 23.63 6.20
CA PHE A 169 19.29 24.24 6.94
C PHE A 169 20.12 25.17 6.06
N SER A 170 20.46 24.77 4.83
CA SER A 170 21.19 25.61 3.89
C SER A 170 20.38 26.86 3.53
N GLY A 171 19.07 26.74 3.26
CA GLY A 171 18.20 27.89 3.00
C GLY A 171 18.19 28.89 4.15
N LEU A 172 18.16 28.45 5.41
CA LEU A 172 18.22 29.34 6.58
C LEU A 172 19.59 30.03 6.74
N ILE A 173 20.69 29.29 6.48
CA ILE A 173 22.05 29.83 6.51
C ILE A 173 22.21 30.93 5.44
N TYR A 174 21.85 30.64 4.20
CA TYR A 174 21.93 31.58 3.08
C TYR A 174 20.98 32.78 3.25
N ALA A 175 19.75 32.57 3.72
CA ALA A 175 18.84 33.66 4.04
C ALA A 175 19.42 34.64 5.07
N THR A 176 20.09 34.11 6.09
CA THR A 176 20.76 34.91 7.12
C THR A 176 22.00 35.61 6.57
N TYR A 177 22.75 34.95 5.69
CA TYR A 177 23.89 35.55 4.96
C TYR A 177 23.46 36.75 4.11
N PHE A 178 22.39 36.62 3.31
CA PHE A 178 21.91 37.70 2.46
C PHE A 178 21.29 38.86 3.24
N ALA A 179 20.42 38.56 4.21
CA ALA A 179 19.70 39.58 4.97
C ALA A 179 19.28 39.07 6.35
N TRP A 180 20.19 39.05 7.31
CA TRP A 180 19.93 38.55 8.67
C TRP A 180 18.71 39.20 9.37
N ARG A 181 18.47 40.50 9.14
CA ARG A 181 17.31 41.22 9.70
C ARG A 181 15.98 40.70 9.15
N LEU A 182 15.94 40.42 7.84
CA LEU A 182 14.76 39.86 7.16
C LEU A 182 14.55 38.40 7.58
N SER A 183 15.63 37.61 7.62
CA SER A 183 15.61 36.22 8.08
C SER A 183 15.02 36.10 9.49
N LEU A 184 15.47 36.94 10.42
CA LEU A 184 14.94 36.97 11.79
C LEU A 184 13.46 37.37 11.84
N ALA A 185 13.05 38.35 11.03
CA ALA A 185 11.66 38.80 10.97
C ALA A 185 10.71 37.75 10.36
N ALA A 186 11.20 36.96 9.40
CA ALA A 186 10.41 35.95 8.69
C ALA A 186 10.44 34.55 9.36
N PHE A 187 11.32 34.32 10.32
CA PHE A 187 11.46 33.03 11.00
C PHE A 187 10.15 32.48 11.60
N PRO A 188 9.28 33.27 12.27
CA PRO A 188 7.99 32.75 12.75
C PRO A 188 7.08 32.27 11.61
N ALA A 189 7.16 32.90 10.44
CA ALA A 189 6.35 32.54 9.29
C ALA A 189 6.81 31.21 8.65
N LEU A 190 8.09 30.88 8.78
CA LEU A 190 8.66 29.57 8.41
C LEU A 190 8.01 28.42 9.20
N ILE A 191 7.88 28.59 10.53
CA ILE A 191 7.25 27.59 11.41
C ILE A 191 5.77 27.44 11.05
N LEU A 192 5.09 28.56 10.80
CA LEU A 192 3.68 28.57 10.41
C LEU A 192 3.44 27.81 9.08
N LEU A 193 4.39 27.85 8.15
CA LEU A 193 4.31 27.12 6.88
C LEU A 193 4.44 25.58 7.06
N ALA A 194 5.19 25.13 8.07
CA ALA A 194 5.39 23.70 8.34
C ALA A 194 4.21 23.06 9.11
N LEU A 195 3.51 23.82 9.96
CA LEU A 195 2.45 23.30 10.84
C LEU A 195 1.32 22.54 10.10
N PRO A 196 0.76 23.05 8.98
CA PRO A 196 -0.27 22.33 8.24
C PRO A 196 0.21 20.98 7.69
N GLY A 197 1.46 20.89 7.22
CA GLY A 197 2.05 19.65 6.73
C GLY A 197 2.16 18.60 7.83
N ILE A 198 2.63 19.00 9.01
CA ILE A 198 2.73 18.13 10.20
C ILE A 198 1.33 17.67 10.66
N ALA A 199 0.39 18.60 10.78
CA ALA A 199 -0.98 18.30 11.21
C ALA A 199 -1.69 17.35 10.22
N TYR A 200 -1.51 17.59 8.92
CA TYR A 200 -2.02 16.73 7.86
C TYR A 200 -1.40 15.33 7.92
N GLY A 201 -0.08 15.21 8.09
CA GLY A 201 0.60 13.92 8.20
C GLY A 201 0.04 13.06 9.36
N LYS A 202 -0.13 13.66 10.55
CA LYS A 202 -0.74 13.00 11.71
C LYS A 202 -2.19 12.58 11.47
N TYR A 203 -2.99 13.48 10.89
CA TYR A 203 -4.39 13.20 10.59
C TYR A 203 -4.54 12.11 9.52
N LEU A 204 -3.69 12.13 8.50
CA LEU A 204 -3.64 11.16 7.43
C LEU A 204 -3.31 9.76 7.95
N LEU A 205 -2.36 9.65 8.90
CA LEU A 205 -2.03 8.38 9.54
C LEU A 205 -3.26 7.79 10.25
N HIS A 206 -3.94 8.59 11.07
CA HIS A 206 -5.15 8.17 11.78
C HIS A 206 -6.26 7.71 10.81
N LEU A 207 -6.50 8.49 9.74
CA LEU A 207 -7.51 8.16 8.74
C LEU A 207 -7.14 6.92 7.93
N SER A 208 -5.86 6.72 7.63
CA SER A 208 -5.34 5.56 6.90
C SER A 208 -5.53 4.27 7.67
N HIS A 209 -5.19 4.24 8.97
CA HIS A 209 -5.44 3.08 9.82
C HIS A 209 -6.93 2.74 9.89
N LYS A 210 -7.78 3.76 10.08
CA LYS A 210 -9.23 3.56 10.14
C LYS A 210 -9.80 3.07 8.81
N SER A 211 -9.33 3.60 7.68
CA SER A 211 -9.72 3.16 6.34
C SER A 211 -9.29 1.72 6.07
N PHE A 212 -8.05 1.36 6.45
CA PHE A 212 -7.53 0.00 6.29
C PHE A 212 -8.33 -1.02 7.11
N ALA A 213 -8.67 -0.68 8.35
CA ALA A 213 -9.49 -1.55 9.21
C ALA A 213 -10.89 -1.82 8.63
N GLU A 214 -11.56 -0.81 8.05
CA GLU A 214 -12.85 -1.01 7.38
C GLU A 214 -12.73 -1.78 6.06
N TYR A 215 -11.69 -1.50 5.25
CA TYR A 215 -11.41 -2.30 4.04
C TYR A 215 -11.11 -3.76 4.35
N SER A 216 -10.37 -4.04 5.42
CA SER A 216 -10.06 -5.41 5.83
C SER A 216 -11.34 -6.20 6.10
N LYS A 217 -12.35 -5.60 6.73
CA LYS A 217 -13.66 -6.26 6.95
C LYS A 217 -14.36 -6.56 5.62
N ALA A 218 -14.33 -5.63 4.67
CA ALA A 218 -14.90 -5.83 3.34
C ALA A 218 -14.17 -6.97 2.59
N ASN A 219 -12.84 -7.00 2.66
CA ASN A 219 -12.01 -8.04 2.07
C ASN A 219 -12.32 -9.41 2.67
N THR A 220 -12.46 -9.52 4.00
CA THR A 220 -12.84 -10.80 4.63
C THR A 220 -14.19 -11.31 4.12
N ILE A 221 -15.19 -10.44 3.93
CA ILE A 221 -16.49 -10.85 3.36
C ILE A 221 -16.34 -11.32 1.92
N ALA A 222 -15.58 -10.59 1.10
CA ALA A 222 -15.33 -10.98 -0.28
C ALA A 222 -14.56 -12.30 -0.37
N GLU A 223 -13.53 -12.48 0.46
CA GLU A 223 -12.71 -13.70 0.53
C GLU A 223 -13.55 -14.91 0.94
N GLN A 224 -14.34 -14.79 2.00
CA GLN A 224 -15.28 -15.84 2.42
C GLN A 224 -16.25 -16.19 1.28
N ALA A 225 -16.87 -15.19 0.66
CA ALA A 225 -17.80 -15.39 -0.43
C ALA A 225 -17.16 -16.09 -1.65
N LEU A 226 -15.94 -15.71 -2.03
CA LEU A 226 -15.22 -16.27 -3.17
C LEU A 226 -14.68 -17.68 -2.87
N SER A 227 -14.17 -17.91 -1.66
CA SER A 227 -13.69 -19.23 -1.23
C SER A 227 -14.80 -20.30 -1.25
N SER A 228 -16.04 -19.89 -0.98
CA SER A 228 -17.22 -20.74 -1.03
C SER A 228 -18.24 -20.30 -2.10
N ILE A 229 -17.75 -19.87 -3.27
CA ILE A 229 -18.60 -19.27 -4.32
C ILE A 229 -19.77 -20.16 -4.75
N LYS A 230 -19.57 -21.49 -4.76
CA LYS A 230 -20.64 -22.45 -5.07
C LYS A 230 -21.75 -22.40 -4.00
N THR A 231 -21.39 -22.29 -2.73
CA THR A 231 -22.33 -22.15 -1.60
C THR A 231 -23.09 -20.82 -1.69
N VAL A 232 -22.38 -19.73 -2.00
CA VAL A 232 -23.01 -18.42 -2.21
C VAL A 232 -24.09 -18.48 -3.29
N TYR A 233 -23.76 -19.09 -4.44
CA TYR A 233 -24.71 -19.24 -5.54
C TYR A 233 -25.86 -20.19 -5.21
N SER A 234 -25.59 -21.32 -4.53
CA SER A 234 -26.65 -22.27 -4.16
C SER A 234 -27.63 -21.73 -3.14
N SER A 235 -27.18 -20.86 -2.24
CA SER A 235 -28.03 -20.22 -1.22
C SER A 235 -28.65 -18.91 -1.73
N THR A 236 -28.39 -18.54 -2.98
CA THR A 236 -28.77 -17.27 -3.59
C THR A 236 -28.45 -16.04 -2.74
N ALA A 237 -27.27 -16.07 -2.11
CA ALA A 237 -26.84 -15.05 -1.17
C ALA A 237 -26.07 -13.89 -1.83
N GLU A 238 -25.94 -13.88 -3.18
CA GLU A 238 -25.14 -12.90 -3.91
C GLU A 238 -25.56 -11.47 -3.55
N ARG A 239 -26.86 -11.21 -3.53
CA ARG A 239 -27.38 -9.87 -3.24
C ARG A 239 -27.07 -9.42 -1.82
N ASN A 240 -27.20 -10.30 -0.82
CA ASN A 240 -26.89 -9.95 0.56
C ASN A 240 -25.40 -9.68 0.74
N ILE A 241 -24.54 -10.54 0.21
CA ILE A 241 -23.10 -10.35 0.29
C ILE A 241 -22.71 -9.03 -0.38
N VAL A 242 -23.28 -8.71 -1.54
CA VAL A 242 -23.06 -7.43 -2.23
C VAL A 242 -23.61 -6.26 -1.40
N GLU A 243 -24.79 -6.35 -0.80
CA GLU A 243 -25.37 -5.30 0.05
C GLU A 243 -24.54 -5.07 1.32
N ARG A 244 -24.07 -6.15 1.97
CA ARG A 244 -23.21 -6.09 3.16
C ARG A 244 -21.85 -5.52 2.82
N TYR A 245 -21.24 -5.95 1.71
CA TYR A 245 -19.99 -5.39 1.18
C TYR A 245 -20.14 -3.91 0.83
N ALA A 246 -21.22 -3.53 0.13
CA ALA A 246 -21.53 -2.16 -0.21
C ALA A 246 -21.76 -1.27 1.03
N SER A 247 -22.36 -1.81 2.10
CA SER A 247 -22.57 -1.07 3.35
C SER A 247 -21.24 -0.69 4.03
N ILE A 248 -20.25 -1.59 4.00
CA ILE A 248 -18.90 -1.34 4.55
C ILE A 248 -18.13 -0.36 3.66
N LEU A 249 -18.22 -0.54 2.33
CA LEU A 249 -17.61 0.39 1.39
C LEU A 249 -18.17 1.80 1.52
N TYR A 250 -19.47 1.97 1.77
CA TYR A 250 -20.07 3.29 1.98
C TYR A 250 -19.45 4.05 3.15
N HIS A 251 -19.16 3.36 4.27
CA HIS A 251 -18.43 3.96 5.38
C HIS A 251 -17.03 4.41 4.95
N THR A 252 -16.37 3.63 4.10
CA THR A 252 -15.01 3.89 3.62
C THR A 252 -14.95 5.05 2.63
N THR A 253 -15.92 5.17 1.72
CA THR A 253 -16.13 6.33 0.83
C THR A 253 -16.22 7.65 1.62
N LYS A 254 -16.91 7.64 2.77
CA LYS A 254 -16.99 8.82 3.66
C LYS A 254 -15.66 9.16 4.34
N LEU A 255 -14.81 8.17 4.60
CA LEU A 255 -13.45 8.41 5.06
C LEU A 255 -12.57 8.97 3.93
N GLY A 256 -12.69 8.42 2.72
CA GLY A 256 -11.97 8.88 1.52
C GLY A 256 -12.26 10.34 1.17
N THR A 257 -13.53 10.76 1.22
CA THR A 257 -13.90 12.18 1.02
C THR A 257 -13.32 13.10 2.09
N ARG A 258 -13.29 12.69 3.36
CA ARG A 258 -12.61 13.44 4.44
C ARG A 258 -11.09 13.50 4.24
N LYS A 259 -10.48 12.44 3.72
CA LYS A 259 -9.05 12.41 3.33
C LYS A 259 -8.78 13.44 2.24
N GLY A 260 -9.65 13.52 1.24
CA GLY A 260 -9.60 14.50 0.16
C GLY A 260 -9.69 15.94 0.67
N LEU A 261 -10.63 16.23 1.57
CA LEU A 261 -10.75 17.55 2.19
C LEU A 261 -9.50 17.94 3.00
N ALA A 262 -8.99 17.03 3.83
CA ALA A 262 -7.79 17.26 4.62
C ALA A 262 -6.56 17.50 3.73
N LYS A 263 -6.42 16.74 2.62
CA LYS A 263 -5.40 16.99 1.60
C LYS A 263 -5.54 18.38 1.00
N GLY A 264 -6.77 18.79 0.70
CA GLY A 264 -7.09 20.11 0.18
C GLY A 264 -6.66 21.25 1.11
N PHE A 265 -6.88 21.11 2.42
CA PHE A 265 -6.37 22.07 3.40
C PHE A 265 -4.84 22.08 3.50
N ALA A 266 -4.20 20.91 3.47
CA ALA A 266 -2.75 20.81 3.48
C ALA A 266 -2.12 21.51 2.27
N VAL A 267 -2.60 21.20 1.06
CA VAL A 267 -2.13 21.84 -0.18
C VAL A 267 -2.49 23.33 -0.21
N GLY A 268 -3.70 23.70 0.19
CA GLY A 268 -4.14 25.10 0.23
C GLY A 268 -3.36 25.97 1.21
N SER A 269 -2.89 25.39 2.31
CA SER A 269 -2.04 26.07 3.28
C SER A 269 -0.66 26.46 2.71
N SER A 270 -0.20 25.81 1.64
CA SER A 270 0.98 26.27 0.89
C SER A 270 0.80 27.69 0.34
N GLY A 271 -0.45 28.18 0.23
CA GLY A 271 -0.78 29.57 -0.05
C GLY A 271 -0.19 30.59 0.94
N LEU A 272 0.14 30.18 2.17
CA LEU A 272 0.87 31.03 3.14
C LEU A 272 2.23 31.50 2.59
N THR A 273 2.80 30.79 1.63
CA THR A 273 3.99 31.22 0.88
C THR A 273 3.81 32.61 0.28
N PHE A 274 2.62 32.92 -0.25
CA PHE A 274 2.35 34.24 -0.82
C PHE A 274 2.26 35.31 0.27
N ALA A 275 1.68 35.00 1.44
CA ALA A 275 1.71 35.91 2.58
C ALA A 275 3.14 36.20 3.06
N ILE A 276 4.03 35.19 3.06
CA ILE A 276 5.46 35.37 3.34
C ILE A 276 6.10 36.31 2.32
N TRP A 277 5.80 36.14 1.03
CA TRP A 277 6.28 37.05 -0.01
C TRP A 277 5.77 38.49 0.17
N ALA A 278 4.54 38.69 0.65
CA ALA A 278 4.03 40.02 0.99
C ALA A 278 4.83 40.67 2.13
N LEU A 279 5.21 39.88 3.14
CA LEU A 279 6.08 40.33 4.24
C LEU A 279 7.49 40.66 3.73
N VAL A 280 8.07 39.79 2.90
CA VAL A 280 9.38 40.00 2.28
C VAL A 280 9.39 41.27 1.43
N ALA A 281 8.37 41.48 0.59
CA ALA A 281 8.25 42.68 -0.23
C ALA A 281 8.17 43.95 0.63
N TRP A 282 7.30 43.94 1.64
CA TRP A 282 7.10 45.08 2.52
C TRP A 282 8.35 45.40 3.36
N TYR A 283 8.85 44.43 4.12
CA TYR A 283 10.00 44.64 5.00
C TYR A 283 11.32 44.79 4.23
N GLY A 284 11.46 44.06 3.12
CA GLY A 284 12.58 44.20 2.19
C GLY A 284 12.69 45.62 1.63
N SER A 285 11.57 46.23 1.23
CA SER A 285 11.57 47.62 0.77
C SER A 285 12.05 48.60 1.86
N LEU A 286 11.72 48.36 3.13
CA LEU A 286 12.19 49.18 4.26
C LEU A 286 13.70 49.04 4.47
N LEU A 287 14.25 47.83 4.32
CA LEU A 287 15.69 47.59 4.39
C LEU A 287 16.45 48.28 3.25
N ILE A 288 15.87 48.31 2.05
CA ILE A 288 16.45 49.02 0.90
C ILE A 288 16.44 50.54 1.15
N MET A 289 15.29 51.11 1.56
CA MET A 289 15.14 52.56 1.80
C MET A 289 16.00 53.10 2.94
N HIS A 290 16.07 52.38 4.07
CA HIS A 290 16.64 52.92 5.31
C HIS A 290 17.99 52.32 5.70
N HIS A 291 18.35 51.18 5.13
CA HIS A 291 19.56 50.44 5.52
C HIS A 291 20.46 50.07 4.35
N GLY A 292 20.16 50.55 3.13
CA GLY A 292 21.03 50.38 1.96
C GLY A 292 21.19 48.92 1.51
N ALA A 293 20.23 48.05 1.84
CA ALA A 293 20.24 46.68 1.34
C ALA A 293 20.03 46.64 -0.18
N GLN A 294 20.60 45.65 -0.87
CA GLN A 294 20.45 45.51 -2.33
C GLN A 294 19.22 44.64 -2.67
N GLY A 295 18.46 45.02 -3.70
CA GLY A 295 17.23 44.33 -4.10
C GLY A 295 17.43 42.85 -4.43
N GLY A 296 18.53 42.49 -5.10
CA GLY A 296 18.86 41.09 -5.41
C GLY A 296 19.10 40.23 -4.18
N GLN A 297 19.72 40.79 -3.13
CA GLN A 297 19.95 40.07 -1.85
C GLN A 297 18.63 39.85 -1.09
N ILE A 298 17.73 40.84 -1.08
CA ILE A 298 16.40 40.70 -0.48
C ILE A 298 15.58 39.62 -1.19
N TYR A 299 15.63 39.57 -2.52
CA TYR A 299 14.98 38.50 -3.30
C TYR A 299 15.55 37.12 -2.96
N ALA A 300 16.88 36.98 -2.98
CA ALA A 300 17.56 35.72 -2.67
C ALA A 300 17.27 35.24 -1.24
N ALA A 301 17.26 36.15 -0.27
CA ALA A 301 16.85 35.86 1.11
C ALA A 301 15.40 35.38 1.18
N GLY A 302 14.47 36.08 0.52
CA GLY A 302 13.05 35.73 0.50
C GLY A 302 12.78 34.35 -0.09
N LEU A 303 13.39 34.03 -1.22
CA LEU A 303 13.23 32.74 -1.87
C LEU A 303 13.88 31.61 -1.06
N SER A 304 15.02 31.86 -0.41
CA SER A 304 15.67 30.90 0.50
C SER A 304 14.79 30.60 1.73
N ILE A 305 14.12 31.60 2.31
CA ILE A 305 13.18 31.43 3.43
C ILE A 305 11.97 30.59 3.00
N VAL A 306 11.38 30.92 1.85
CA VAL A 306 10.19 30.22 1.34
C VAL A 306 10.50 28.76 1.04
N THR A 307 11.59 28.50 0.32
CA THR A 307 12.00 27.14 -0.07
C THR A 307 12.37 26.31 1.16
N ALA A 308 13.09 26.88 2.14
CA ALA A 308 13.36 26.21 3.41
C ALA A 308 12.07 25.83 4.14
N GLY A 309 11.11 26.76 4.27
CA GLY A 309 9.85 26.47 4.97
C GLY A 309 9.03 25.38 4.28
N GLN A 310 9.04 25.34 2.95
CA GLN A 310 8.41 24.27 2.17
C GLN A 310 9.12 22.92 2.35
N SER A 311 10.46 22.89 2.33
CA SER A 311 11.24 21.66 2.56
C SER A 311 10.90 21.00 3.89
N LEU A 312 10.74 21.80 4.96
CA LEU A 312 10.36 21.28 6.26
C LEU A 312 8.97 20.62 6.23
N GLY A 313 8.00 21.24 5.53
CA GLY A 313 6.66 20.69 5.35
C GLY A 313 6.63 19.35 4.58
N VAL A 314 7.57 19.15 3.65
CA VAL A 314 7.69 17.91 2.85
C VAL A 314 8.52 16.83 3.57
N ALA A 315 9.52 17.19 4.37
CA ALA A 315 10.37 16.23 5.07
C ALA A 315 9.61 15.43 6.15
N PHE A 316 8.68 16.05 6.87
CA PHE A 316 7.98 15.40 7.99
C PHE A 316 7.10 14.20 7.59
N PRO A 317 6.29 14.26 6.52
CA PRO A 317 5.55 13.10 6.02
C PRO A 317 6.41 11.86 5.76
N GLU A 318 7.67 12.02 5.32
CA GLU A 318 8.58 10.90 5.01
C GLU A 318 8.93 10.05 6.24
N VAL A 319 8.90 10.64 7.45
CA VAL A 319 9.12 9.91 8.71
C VAL A 319 8.12 8.77 8.89
N LYS A 320 6.90 8.91 8.37
CA LYS A 320 5.90 7.84 8.39
C LYS A 320 6.38 6.63 7.61
N HIS A 321 6.88 6.83 6.39
CA HIS A 321 7.34 5.74 5.53
C HIS A 321 8.57 5.05 6.14
N LEU A 322 9.46 5.81 6.77
CA LEU A 322 10.57 5.26 7.55
C LEU A 322 10.07 4.37 8.71
N ALA A 323 9.03 4.79 9.42
CA ALA A 323 8.44 4.00 10.50
C ALA A 323 7.78 2.71 9.99
N GLU A 324 6.98 2.78 8.92
CA GLU A 324 6.34 1.63 8.28
C GLU A 324 7.38 0.59 7.81
N ALA A 325 8.43 1.04 7.13
CA ALA A 325 9.50 0.14 6.69
C ALA A 325 10.35 -0.39 7.85
N SER A 326 10.50 0.35 8.95
CA SER A 326 11.19 -0.13 10.15
C SER A 326 10.40 -1.25 10.84
N ILE A 327 9.07 -1.18 10.83
CA ILE A 327 8.19 -2.25 11.33
C ILE A 327 8.32 -3.50 10.45
N ALA A 328 8.26 -3.33 9.13
CA ALA A 328 8.45 -4.42 8.17
C ALA A 328 9.84 -5.08 8.33
N ALA A 329 10.89 -4.27 8.48
CA ALA A 329 12.24 -4.77 8.73
C ALA A 329 12.32 -5.52 10.05
N ALA A 330 11.72 -5.00 11.13
CA ALA A 330 11.69 -5.68 12.42
C ALA A 330 10.98 -7.04 12.34
N HIS A 331 9.88 -7.13 11.59
CA HIS A 331 9.18 -8.39 11.34
C HIS A 331 10.09 -9.41 10.63
N ILE A 332 10.80 -8.98 9.59
CA ILE A 332 11.77 -9.83 8.87
C ILE A 332 12.90 -10.28 9.80
N PHE A 333 13.49 -9.37 10.58
CA PHE A 333 14.59 -9.69 11.48
C PHE A 333 14.18 -10.54 12.68
N ASP A 334 12.93 -10.42 13.16
CA ASP A 334 12.38 -11.31 14.18
C ASP A 334 12.42 -12.78 13.70
N ARG A 335 12.00 -13.01 12.45
CA ARG A 335 12.05 -14.35 11.83
C ARG A 335 13.49 -14.82 11.59
N ILE A 336 14.37 -13.94 11.11
CA ILE A 336 15.79 -14.28 10.88
C ILE A 336 16.49 -14.67 12.18
N ASN A 337 16.19 -13.99 13.29
CA ASN A 337 16.85 -14.20 14.57
C ASN A 337 16.18 -15.30 15.43
N ARG A 338 15.05 -15.87 14.98
CA ARG A 338 14.36 -16.94 15.71
C ARG A 338 15.23 -18.20 15.69
N VAL A 339 15.80 -18.52 16.86
CA VAL A 339 16.60 -19.73 17.06
C VAL A 339 15.74 -20.96 16.82
N VAL A 340 16.22 -21.88 15.98
CA VAL A 340 15.59 -23.19 15.76
C VAL A 340 15.61 -23.93 17.10
N ALA A 341 14.42 -24.21 17.66
CA ALA A 341 14.33 -25.09 18.81
C ALA A 341 14.73 -26.49 18.36
N HIS A 342 15.87 -26.99 18.84
CA HIS A 342 16.28 -28.36 18.58
C HIS A 342 15.24 -29.31 19.21
N LYS A 343 14.49 -30.03 18.37
CA LYS A 343 13.38 -30.91 18.78
C LYS A 343 13.75 -32.00 19.80
N LEU A 344 15.02 -32.23 20.11
CA LEU A 344 15.42 -33.19 21.13
C LEU A 344 15.47 -32.57 22.55
N SER A 345 15.70 -31.26 22.72
CA SER A 345 15.71 -30.63 24.05
C SER A 345 14.32 -30.56 24.68
N THR A 346 13.28 -30.50 23.86
CA THR A 346 11.87 -30.55 24.29
C THR A 346 11.43 -31.93 24.74
N VAL A 347 11.98 -33.00 24.15
CA VAL A 347 11.67 -34.39 24.54
C VAL A 347 12.55 -34.87 25.69
N ARG A 348 13.75 -34.29 25.88
CA ARG A 348 14.68 -34.64 26.97
C ARG A 348 14.08 -34.48 28.36
N ASN A 349 13.21 -33.49 28.56
CA ASN A 349 12.55 -33.20 29.84
C ASN A 349 11.14 -33.82 29.95
N ALA A 350 10.73 -34.67 29.01
CA ALA A 350 9.45 -35.36 29.11
C ALA A 350 9.53 -36.45 30.19
N ASP A 351 8.50 -36.53 31.04
CA ASP A 351 8.41 -37.56 32.08
C ASP A 351 8.41 -38.99 31.48
N VAL A 352 7.83 -39.13 30.28
CA VAL A 352 7.80 -40.38 29.52
C VAL A 352 7.93 -40.08 28.03
N ILE A 353 8.87 -40.77 27.37
CA ILE A 353 9.11 -40.72 25.92
C ILE A 353 8.64 -42.06 25.35
N ALA A 354 7.79 -42.03 24.32
CA ALA A 354 7.34 -43.21 23.59
C ALA A 354 7.91 -43.22 22.17
N VAL A 355 8.76 -44.20 21.86
CA VAL A 355 9.37 -44.38 20.54
C VAL A 355 8.45 -45.27 19.71
N MET A 356 8.10 -44.84 18.49
CA MET A 356 7.21 -45.58 17.60
C MET A 356 7.94 -46.06 16.34
N SER A 357 7.59 -47.24 15.85
CA SER A 357 8.01 -47.77 14.54
C SER A 357 6.90 -48.65 13.96
N ALA A 358 6.66 -48.53 12.64
CA ALA A 358 5.60 -49.24 11.92
C ALA A 358 4.19 -49.15 12.58
N GLY A 359 3.86 -47.98 13.13
CA GLY A 359 2.55 -47.73 13.76
C GLY A 359 2.35 -48.36 15.14
N ARG A 360 3.41 -48.83 15.81
CA ARG A 360 3.36 -49.37 17.18
C ARG A 360 4.42 -48.69 18.05
N VAL A 361 4.15 -48.59 19.35
CA VAL A 361 5.15 -48.17 20.35
C VAL A 361 6.12 -49.34 20.57
N ILE A 362 7.41 -49.09 20.34
CA ILE A 362 8.48 -50.08 20.44
C ILE A 362 9.30 -49.91 21.73
N GLU A 363 9.44 -48.68 22.23
CA GLU A 363 10.16 -48.37 23.47
C GLU A 363 9.44 -47.26 24.22
N MET A 364 9.42 -47.31 25.55
CA MET A 364 8.84 -46.27 26.39
C MET A 364 9.66 -46.13 27.69
N GLY A 365 9.93 -44.90 28.14
CA GLY A 365 10.74 -44.61 29.33
C GLY A 365 11.15 -43.15 29.42
N SER A 366 11.87 -42.74 30.47
CA SER A 366 12.44 -41.38 30.53
C SER A 366 13.64 -41.25 29.56
N HIS A 367 14.13 -40.04 29.36
CA HIS A 367 15.33 -39.81 28.53
C HIS A 367 16.53 -40.65 29.01
N ASP A 368 16.77 -40.63 30.32
CA ASP A 368 17.91 -41.33 30.93
C ASP A 368 17.76 -42.86 30.80
N ASP A 369 16.53 -43.38 30.88
CA ASP A 369 16.27 -44.82 30.72
C ASP A 369 16.47 -45.33 29.27
N LEU A 370 16.27 -44.45 28.29
CA LEU A 370 16.26 -44.81 26.88
C LEU A 370 17.60 -44.56 26.18
N ILE A 371 18.41 -43.62 26.68
CA ILE A 371 19.73 -43.29 26.10
C ILE A 371 20.78 -44.38 26.42
N ASP A 372 20.67 -45.02 27.58
CA ASP A 372 21.62 -46.03 28.06
C ASP A 372 21.33 -47.45 27.53
N LYS A 373 20.24 -47.65 26.78
CA LYS A 373 19.91 -48.96 26.21
C LYS A 373 20.85 -49.31 25.05
N PRO A 374 21.65 -50.39 25.16
CA PRO A 374 22.49 -50.85 24.06
C PRO A 374 21.61 -51.28 22.88
N ASN A 375 21.82 -50.68 21.71
CA ASN A 375 21.01 -50.83 20.50
C ASN A 375 19.54 -50.32 20.59
N GLY A 376 19.23 -49.41 21.51
CA GLY A 376 17.91 -48.77 21.58
C GLY A 376 17.61 -47.87 20.38
N HIS A 377 16.36 -47.89 19.91
CA HIS A 377 15.92 -47.05 18.79
C HIS A 377 15.99 -45.56 19.14
N TYR A 378 15.66 -45.18 20.38
CA TYR A 378 15.85 -43.81 20.86
C TYR A 378 17.32 -43.38 20.85
N ALA A 379 18.21 -44.21 21.40
CA ALA A 379 19.64 -43.93 21.49
C ALA A 379 20.28 -43.78 20.10
N ASN A 380 19.90 -44.63 19.14
CA ASN A 380 20.37 -44.52 17.75
C ASN A 380 19.90 -43.23 17.09
N LEU A 381 18.64 -42.83 17.27
CA LEU A 381 18.11 -41.56 16.74
C LEU A 381 18.79 -40.34 17.37
N ALA A 382 18.99 -40.35 18.69
CA ALA A 382 19.69 -39.30 19.43
C ALA A 382 21.17 -39.16 18.99
N ASN A 383 21.86 -40.29 18.77
CA ASN A 383 23.24 -40.30 18.32
C ASN A 383 23.39 -39.86 16.85
N LEU A 384 22.50 -40.29 15.96
CA LEU A 384 22.45 -39.82 14.56
C LEU A 384 22.23 -38.31 14.48
N GLN A 385 21.36 -37.77 15.33
CA GLN A 385 21.12 -36.33 15.38
C GLN A 385 22.35 -35.57 15.91
N ASN A 386 23.04 -36.07 16.94
CA ASN A 386 24.27 -35.46 17.44
C ASN A 386 25.41 -35.49 16.40
N GLN A 387 25.48 -36.53 15.56
CA GLN A 387 26.45 -36.61 14.45
C GLN A 387 26.15 -35.57 13.37
N LEU A 388 24.90 -35.46 12.93
CA LEU A 388 24.47 -34.42 11.98
C LEU A 388 24.74 -33.00 12.51
N SER A 389 24.56 -32.80 13.83
CA SER A 389 24.82 -31.52 14.50
C SER A 389 26.29 -31.11 14.46
N ASN A 390 27.21 -32.08 14.60
CA ASN A 390 28.64 -31.83 14.58
C ASN A 390 29.16 -31.60 13.16
N GLU A 391 28.60 -32.28 12.16
CA GLU A 391 28.97 -32.09 10.75
C GLU A 391 28.58 -30.70 10.20
N GLU A 392 27.45 -30.14 10.63
CA GLU A 392 26.99 -28.80 10.24
C GLU A 392 27.82 -27.66 10.90
N GLN A 393 28.30 -27.86 12.13
CA GLN A 393 29.20 -26.91 12.80
C GLN A 393 30.60 -26.87 12.16
N ASP A 394 31.11 -28.01 11.71
CA ASP A 394 32.41 -28.09 11.02
C ASP A 394 32.37 -27.47 9.60
N GLN A 395 31.23 -27.55 8.90
CA GLN A 395 31.06 -26.88 7.60
C GLN A 395 31.03 -25.35 7.73
N HIS A 396 30.32 -24.79 8.71
CA HIS A 396 30.30 -23.34 8.96
C HIS A 396 31.68 -22.79 9.38
N HIS A 397 32.53 -23.59 10.04
CA HIS A 397 33.87 -23.16 10.40
C HIS A 397 34.85 -23.20 9.21
N ASN A 398 34.67 -24.12 8.26
CA ASN A 398 35.53 -24.25 7.08
C ASN A 398 35.24 -23.22 5.96
N GLU A 399 33.99 -22.80 5.77
CA GLU A 399 33.65 -21.75 4.79
C GLU A 399 34.29 -20.39 5.13
N SER A 400 34.49 -20.11 6.41
CA SER A 400 35.17 -18.88 6.86
C SER A 400 36.65 -18.82 6.46
N ARG A 401 37.30 -19.96 6.20
CA ARG A 401 38.71 -20.04 5.78
C ARG A 401 38.91 -20.02 4.26
N PHE A 402 37.96 -20.54 3.49
CA PHE A 402 38.07 -20.63 2.02
C PHE A 402 37.90 -19.27 1.29
N SER A 403 37.33 -18.27 1.96
CA SER A 403 37.16 -16.90 1.40
C SER A 403 38.48 -16.12 1.24
N SER A 404 39.60 -16.62 1.75
CA SER A 404 40.90 -15.94 1.71
C SER A 404 41.80 -16.32 0.52
N ALA A 405 41.55 -17.44 -0.17
CA ALA A 405 42.43 -17.99 -1.20
C ALA A 405 42.01 -17.74 -2.66
N ALA A 406 40.78 -17.25 -2.92
CA ALA A 406 40.30 -16.98 -4.28
C ALA A 406 40.60 -15.55 -4.79
N ARG A 407 41.65 -14.90 -4.25
CA ARG A 407 42.15 -13.60 -4.73
C ARG A 407 43.35 -13.78 -5.67
N SER A 408 43.15 -14.45 -6.80
CA SER A 408 44.01 -14.28 -7.99
C SER A 408 43.45 -15.06 -9.17
N SER A 409 42.61 -14.42 -9.98
CA SER A 409 42.55 -14.63 -11.44
C SER A 409 41.62 -13.58 -12.02
N GLY A 410 42.23 -12.57 -12.65
CA GLY A 410 41.51 -11.51 -13.33
C GLY A 410 41.07 -11.89 -14.75
N SER A 411 40.14 -11.08 -15.24
CA SER A 411 39.79 -10.81 -16.63
C SER A 411 38.83 -11.77 -17.36
N ARG A 412 37.56 -11.36 -17.45
CA ARG A 412 36.92 -10.80 -18.68
C ARG A 412 35.41 -10.70 -18.45
N MET A 413 34.90 -9.50 -18.27
CA MET A 413 33.45 -9.24 -18.22
C MET A 413 32.95 -9.03 -19.66
N SER A 414 32.11 -9.94 -20.13
CA SER A 414 31.25 -9.71 -21.29
C SER A 414 29.92 -9.12 -20.82
N ASN A 415 29.49 -8.04 -21.47
CA ASN A 415 28.18 -7.43 -21.31
C ASN A 415 27.07 -8.47 -21.56
N ALA A 416 26.25 -8.73 -20.54
CA ALA A 416 24.95 -9.35 -20.70
C ALA A 416 23.96 -8.66 -19.74
N SER A 417 22.93 -8.05 -20.32
CA SER A 417 21.79 -7.44 -19.62
C SER A 417 21.09 -8.48 -18.73
N PRO A 418 20.51 -8.09 -17.58
CA PRO A 418 19.78 -9.04 -16.74
C PRO A 418 18.45 -9.38 -17.41
N SER A 419 18.36 -10.59 -17.97
CA SER A 419 17.08 -11.17 -18.36
C SER A 419 16.30 -11.55 -17.11
N VAL A 420 15.09 -10.99 -17.02
CA VAL A 420 14.01 -11.35 -16.09
C VAL A 420 13.92 -12.87 -15.98
N PHE A 421 13.80 -13.35 -14.74
CA PHE A 421 13.68 -14.76 -14.38
C PHE A 421 12.49 -15.39 -15.12
N GLY A 422 12.77 -16.14 -16.18
CA GLY A 422 11.80 -16.99 -16.86
C GLY A 422 11.55 -18.23 -16.02
N THR A 423 10.31 -18.41 -15.59
CA THR A 423 9.80 -19.65 -14.98
C THR A 423 10.13 -20.84 -15.89
N PRO A 424 10.52 -22.02 -15.36
CA PRO A 424 10.86 -23.16 -16.18
C PRO A 424 9.62 -23.65 -16.93
N LEU A 425 9.80 -23.88 -18.24
CA LEU A 425 8.87 -24.53 -19.15
C LEU A 425 8.34 -25.84 -18.56
N LEU A 426 7.07 -25.84 -18.16
CA LEU A 426 6.21 -27.01 -18.26
C LEU A 426 5.33 -26.80 -19.49
N GLY A 427 5.61 -27.59 -20.52
CA GLY A 427 4.73 -27.70 -21.67
C GLY A 427 3.42 -28.38 -21.25
N ASP A 428 2.34 -27.63 -21.31
CA ASP A 428 1.14 -27.95 -22.09
C ASP A 428 0.25 -26.71 -22.08
N SER A 429 -0.03 -26.21 -23.27
CA SER A 429 -0.96 -25.13 -23.63
C SER A 429 -1.84 -24.60 -22.49
N GLU A 430 -1.38 -23.54 -21.82
CA GLU A 430 -2.29 -22.62 -21.12
C GLU A 430 -3.19 -21.97 -22.18
N PRO A 431 -4.53 -21.95 -22.01
CA PRO A 431 -5.39 -21.22 -22.93
C PRO A 431 -4.98 -19.74 -22.93
N ASP A 432 -4.76 -19.18 -24.13
CA ASP A 432 -4.37 -17.78 -24.34
C ASP A 432 -5.10 -16.86 -23.36
N ALA A 433 -4.33 -16.25 -22.44
CA ALA A 433 -4.88 -15.28 -21.51
C ALA A 433 -5.59 -14.17 -22.31
N ILE A 434 -6.91 -14.04 -22.12
CA ILE A 434 -7.74 -13.05 -22.82
C ILE A 434 -7.18 -11.65 -22.52
N SER A 435 -6.42 -11.10 -23.46
CA SER A 435 -5.83 -9.76 -23.33
C SER A 435 -6.90 -8.70 -23.61
N TYR A 436 -7.41 -8.07 -22.56
CA TYR A 436 -8.32 -6.94 -22.70
C TYR A 436 -7.55 -5.70 -23.21
N PRO A 437 -8.00 -5.05 -24.30
CA PRO A 437 -7.40 -3.78 -24.73
C PRO A 437 -7.58 -2.72 -23.63
N PRO A 438 -6.61 -1.80 -23.44
CA PRO A 438 -6.73 -0.76 -22.42
C PRO A 438 -7.99 0.08 -22.70
N PRO A 439 -8.83 0.35 -21.68
CA PRO A 439 -10.05 1.13 -21.88
C PRO A 439 -9.70 2.55 -22.31
N SER A 440 -10.54 3.13 -23.19
CA SER A 440 -10.36 4.52 -23.61
C SER A 440 -10.58 5.48 -22.43
N PHE A 441 -9.83 6.58 -22.38
CA PHE A 441 -9.98 7.61 -21.35
C PHE A 441 -11.40 8.17 -21.29
N THR A 442 -12.06 8.31 -22.44
CA THR A 442 -13.47 8.75 -22.54
C THR A 442 -14.44 7.79 -21.88
N ARG A 443 -14.22 6.48 -21.99
CA ARG A 443 -15.03 5.46 -21.32
C ARG A 443 -14.87 5.53 -19.81
N LEU A 444 -13.64 5.75 -19.32
CA LEU A 444 -13.38 5.94 -17.89
C LEU A 444 -14.05 7.22 -17.35
N LEU A 445 -14.01 8.31 -18.11
CA LEU A 445 -14.64 9.57 -17.72
C LEU A 445 -16.17 9.45 -17.70
N ALA A 446 -16.76 8.69 -18.63
CA ALA A 446 -18.20 8.42 -18.66
C ALA A 446 -18.72 7.67 -17.42
N LEU A 447 -17.85 6.94 -16.70
CA LEU A 447 -18.23 6.30 -15.44
C LEU A 447 -18.58 7.33 -14.35
N ASN A 448 -17.98 8.53 -14.40
CA ASN A 448 -18.21 9.66 -13.49
C ASN A 448 -19.39 10.56 -13.90
N ALA A 449 -20.17 10.19 -14.93
CA ALA A 449 -21.28 11.03 -15.42
C ALA A 449 -22.28 11.48 -14.33
N PRO A 450 -22.64 10.67 -13.32
CA PRO A 450 -23.55 11.12 -12.25
C PRO A 450 -22.98 12.25 -11.39
N GLU A 451 -21.65 12.27 -11.19
CA GLU A 451 -20.94 13.24 -10.35
C GLU A 451 -20.43 14.46 -11.14
N TRP A 452 -20.96 14.72 -12.35
CA TRP A 452 -20.51 15.79 -13.24
C TRP A 452 -20.46 17.18 -12.58
N THR A 453 -21.38 17.48 -11.67
CA THR A 453 -21.41 18.76 -10.94
C THR A 453 -20.16 18.94 -10.06
N GLN A 454 -19.74 17.88 -9.37
CA GLN A 454 -18.51 17.89 -8.58
C GLN A 454 -17.29 18.00 -9.50
N GLY A 455 -17.31 17.29 -10.64
CA GLY A 455 -16.29 17.42 -11.68
C GLY A 455 -16.14 18.86 -12.19
N LEU A 456 -17.24 19.58 -12.42
CA LEU A 456 -17.19 20.98 -12.85
C LEU A 456 -16.65 21.94 -11.78
N ILE A 457 -17.11 21.81 -10.53
CA ILE A 457 -16.62 22.64 -9.42
C ILE A 457 -15.12 22.39 -9.21
N GLY A 458 -14.70 21.11 -9.17
CA GLY A 458 -13.30 20.72 -9.07
C GLY A 458 -12.47 21.26 -10.24
N GLY A 459 -13.01 21.20 -11.46
CA GLY A 459 -12.39 21.75 -12.67
C GLY A 459 -12.20 23.26 -12.62
N PHE A 460 -13.22 24.03 -12.23
CA PHE A 460 -13.12 25.48 -12.07
C PHE A 460 -12.10 25.87 -11.00
N SER A 461 -12.11 25.20 -9.84
CA SER A 461 -11.13 25.43 -8.78
C SER A 461 -9.70 25.07 -9.20
N ALA A 462 -9.52 24.02 -10.01
CA ALA A 462 -8.22 23.67 -10.60
C ALA A 462 -7.73 24.73 -11.58
N MET A 463 -8.60 25.24 -12.44
CA MET A 463 -8.27 26.34 -13.36
C MET A 463 -7.85 27.59 -12.58
N ALA A 464 -8.64 27.99 -11.57
CA ALA A 464 -8.33 29.15 -10.72
C ALA A 464 -6.97 28.99 -10.02
N SER A 465 -6.68 27.80 -9.49
CA SER A 465 -5.39 27.49 -8.86
C SER A 465 -4.24 27.51 -9.87
N GLY A 466 -4.46 27.10 -11.12
CA GLY A 466 -3.48 27.16 -12.20
C GLY A 466 -3.05 28.58 -12.58
N PHE A 467 -3.96 29.57 -12.47
CA PHE A 467 -3.65 30.98 -12.74
C PHE A 467 -2.80 31.65 -11.65
N ILE A 468 -2.71 31.07 -10.46
CA ILE A 468 -1.91 31.61 -9.36
C ILE A 468 -0.43 31.68 -9.77
N THR A 469 0.11 30.65 -10.42
CA THR A 469 1.54 30.56 -10.76
C THR A 469 1.98 31.65 -11.76
N PRO A 470 1.29 31.91 -12.89
CA PRO A 470 1.63 33.02 -13.77
C PRO A 470 1.52 34.40 -13.10
N ILE A 471 0.46 34.65 -12.32
CA ILE A 471 0.30 35.93 -11.61
C ILE A 471 1.42 36.12 -10.60
N TYR A 472 1.76 35.06 -9.86
CA TYR A 472 2.89 35.03 -8.94
C TYR A 472 4.21 35.39 -9.65
N ALA A 473 4.51 34.76 -10.80
CA ALA A 473 5.73 35.01 -11.56
C ALA A 473 5.84 36.48 -12.03
N ILE A 474 4.77 37.04 -12.59
CA ILE A 474 4.72 38.45 -13.01
C ILE A 474 4.88 39.39 -11.81
N THR A 475 4.26 39.05 -10.68
CA THR A 475 4.32 39.86 -9.45
C THR A 475 5.74 39.89 -8.87
N ILE A 476 6.42 38.74 -8.83
CA ILE A 476 7.82 38.64 -8.39
C ILE A 476 8.76 39.41 -9.33
N GLY A 477 8.62 39.22 -10.66
CA GLY A 477 9.43 39.96 -11.63
C GLY A 477 9.27 41.47 -11.51
N GLY A 478 8.03 41.94 -11.36
CA GLY A 478 7.73 43.35 -11.10
C GLY A 478 8.30 43.83 -9.76
N MET A 479 8.18 43.05 -8.68
CA MET A 479 8.73 43.38 -7.36
C MET A 479 10.26 43.56 -7.41
N ILE A 480 10.98 42.68 -8.13
CA ILE A 480 12.44 42.81 -8.30
C ILE A 480 12.75 44.13 -9.01
N SER A 481 12.03 44.46 -10.08
CA SER A 481 12.21 45.74 -10.78
C SER A 481 11.93 46.95 -9.88
N ASP A 482 10.88 46.88 -9.05
CA ASP A 482 10.48 47.96 -8.15
C ASP A 482 11.54 48.23 -7.07
N PHE A 483 12.33 47.22 -6.66
CA PHE A 483 13.42 47.37 -5.70
C PHE A 483 14.61 48.21 -6.18
N PHE A 484 14.73 48.43 -7.49
CA PHE A 484 15.79 49.27 -8.06
C PHE A 484 15.33 50.70 -8.37
N MET A 485 14.10 51.08 -8.01
CA MET A 485 13.60 52.45 -8.17
C MET A 485 14.36 53.44 -7.27
N THR A 486 14.72 54.59 -7.85
CA THR A 486 15.45 55.65 -7.13
C THR A 486 14.56 56.48 -6.21
N ASP A 487 13.27 56.65 -6.55
CA ASP A 487 12.32 57.37 -5.71
C ASP A 487 11.66 56.43 -4.68
N HIS A 488 11.93 56.68 -3.40
CA HIS A 488 11.37 55.93 -2.28
C HIS A 488 9.85 56.10 -2.13
N GLY A 489 9.27 57.22 -2.59
CA GLY A 489 7.83 57.44 -2.57
C GLY A 489 7.10 56.52 -3.55
N GLU A 490 7.59 56.49 -4.80
CA GLU A 490 7.08 55.62 -5.85
C GLU A 490 7.28 54.14 -5.50
N MET A 491 8.48 53.75 -5.03
CA MET A 491 8.75 52.37 -4.61
C MET A 491 7.79 51.91 -3.51
N ARG A 492 7.51 52.75 -2.51
CA ARG A 492 6.55 52.40 -1.44
C ARG A 492 5.15 52.17 -1.98
N HIS A 493 4.70 52.96 -2.97
CA HIS A 493 3.39 52.76 -3.60
C HIS A 493 3.35 51.48 -4.43
N ALA A 494 4.38 51.23 -5.25
CA ALA A 494 4.48 50.03 -6.09
C ALA A 494 4.48 48.76 -5.24
N ILE A 495 5.33 48.70 -4.21
CA ILE A 495 5.42 47.56 -3.29
C ILE A 495 4.12 47.31 -2.54
N ARG A 496 3.40 48.35 -2.09
CA ARG A 496 2.08 48.18 -1.46
C ARG A 496 1.08 47.48 -2.39
N SER A 497 1.09 47.81 -3.68
CA SER A 497 0.27 47.12 -4.68
C SER A 497 0.65 45.64 -4.78
N LYS A 498 1.95 45.31 -4.87
CA LYS A 498 2.43 43.92 -4.91
C LYS A 498 2.07 43.13 -3.65
N CYS A 499 2.18 43.73 -2.47
CA CYS A 499 1.77 43.09 -1.21
C CYS A 499 0.28 42.72 -1.20
N LEU A 500 -0.59 43.60 -1.73
CA LEU A 500 -2.02 43.31 -1.86
C LEU A 500 -2.27 42.16 -2.85
N THR A 501 -1.52 42.10 -3.95
CA THR A 501 -1.59 40.97 -4.90
C THR A 501 -1.16 39.66 -4.25
N PHE A 502 -0.05 39.65 -3.50
CA PHE A 502 0.38 38.44 -2.79
C PHE A 502 -0.62 38.00 -1.71
N ALA A 503 -1.19 38.94 -0.96
CA ALA A 503 -2.22 38.65 0.02
C ALA A 503 -3.49 38.06 -0.63
N SER A 504 -3.92 38.57 -1.78
CA SER A 504 -5.08 38.03 -2.50
C SER A 504 -4.80 36.62 -3.05
N LEU A 505 -3.61 36.37 -3.61
CA LEU A 505 -3.20 35.04 -4.05
C LEU A 505 -3.18 34.03 -2.89
N SER A 506 -2.73 34.44 -1.70
CA SER A 506 -2.77 33.59 -0.49
C SER A 506 -4.20 33.16 -0.16
N VAL A 507 -5.14 34.10 -0.14
CA VAL A 507 -6.55 33.82 0.18
C VAL A 507 -7.18 32.93 -0.90
N ILE A 508 -6.94 33.22 -2.18
CA ILE A 508 -7.47 32.42 -3.29
C ILE A 508 -6.93 30.98 -3.21
N ALA A 509 -5.63 30.79 -2.97
CA ALA A 509 -5.02 29.46 -2.84
C ALA A 509 -5.63 28.65 -1.68
N MET A 510 -5.84 29.30 -0.53
CA MET A 510 -6.42 28.68 0.67
C MET A 510 -7.88 28.27 0.49
N ILE A 511 -8.62 28.91 -0.43
CA ILE A 511 -10.02 28.59 -0.72
C ILE A 511 -10.13 27.58 -1.86
N MET A 512 -9.44 27.81 -2.98
CA MET A 512 -9.60 27.01 -4.19
C MET A 512 -9.02 25.60 -4.05
N SER A 513 -7.93 25.41 -3.30
CA SER A 513 -7.30 24.09 -3.15
C SER A 513 -8.18 23.10 -2.37
N PRO A 514 -8.80 23.46 -1.22
CA PRO A 514 -9.79 22.61 -0.56
C PRO A 514 -10.98 22.26 -1.45
N LEU A 515 -11.53 23.23 -2.19
CA LEU A 515 -12.63 22.99 -3.11
C LEU A 515 -12.21 21.99 -4.20
N GLN A 516 -11.07 22.19 -4.84
CA GLN A 516 -10.55 21.31 -5.88
C GLN A 516 -10.40 19.87 -5.38
N HIS A 517 -9.67 19.68 -4.28
CA HIS A 517 -9.34 18.34 -3.77
C HIS A 517 -10.55 17.62 -3.19
N TYR A 518 -11.47 18.32 -2.53
CA TYR A 518 -12.70 17.72 -2.02
C TYR A 518 -13.59 17.19 -3.15
N ASN A 519 -13.83 18.00 -4.18
CA ASN A 519 -14.72 17.63 -5.29
C ASN A 519 -14.16 16.47 -6.11
N PHE A 520 -12.85 16.44 -6.38
CA PHE A 520 -12.23 15.31 -7.08
C PHE A 520 -12.14 14.05 -6.21
N ALA A 521 -11.94 14.17 -4.90
CA ALA A 521 -12.01 13.02 -4.00
C ALA A 521 -13.43 12.46 -3.92
N TYR A 522 -14.44 13.32 -3.87
CA TYR A 522 -15.85 12.90 -3.93
C TYR A 522 -16.15 12.10 -5.20
N MET A 523 -15.76 12.65 -6.35
CA MET A 523 -15.95 11.99 -7.65
C MET A 523 -15.25 10.61 -7.70
N GLY A 524 -13.99 10.52 -7.22
CA GLY A 524 -13.22 9.28 -7.23
C GLY A 524 -13.80 8.17 -6.33
N GLU A 525 -14.33 8.53 -5.16
CA GLU A 525 -14.81 7.57 -4.17
C GLU A 525 -16.20 6.98 -4.51
N TYR A 526 -17.03 7.68 -5.29
CA TYR A 526 -18.41 7.29 -5.61
C TYR A 526 -18.58 6.45 -6.89
N LEU A 527 -17.50 6.19 -7.64
CA LEU A 527 -17.47 5.38 -8.87
C LEU A 527 -17.89 3.90 -8.72
N THR A 528 -18.04 3.39 -7.50
CA THR A 528 -18.09 1.95 -7.18
C THR A 528 -19.49 1.33 -7.10
N LYS A 529 -20.53 2.03 -7.56
CA LYS A 529 -21.92 1.55 -7.40
C LYS A 529 -22.61 1.36 -8.75
N ARG A 530 -22.95 0.11 -9.11
CA ARG A 530 -24.04 -0.21 -10.06
C ARG A 530 -24.32 -1.73 -10.16
N PRO A 531 -25.55 -2.19 -9.90
CA PRO A 531 -25.99 -3.55 -10.23
C PRO A 531 -26.54 -3.64 -11.67
N GLU A 532 -26.41 -4.82 -12.29
CA GLU A 532 -27.00 -5.18 -13.59
C GLU A 532 -28.44 -5.71 -13.43
N ASN A 533 -29.29 -5.43 -14.43
CA ASN A 533 -30.69 -5.87 -14.48
C ASN A 533 -30.86 -7.03 -15.47
N GLY A 534 -31.64 -8.05 -15.08
CA GLY A 534 -32.15 -9.11 -15.94
C GLY A 534 -33.65 -9.32 -15.74
N THR A 535 -34.29 -10.06 -16.65
CA THR A 535 -35.75 -10.33 -16.68
C THR A 535 -36.20 -11.36 -15.63
N GLU A 536 -37.26 -11.06 -14.88
CA GLU A 536 -37.86 -11.92 -13.84
C GLU A 536 -39.21 -12.49 -14.34
N LEU A 537 -39.58 -13.73 -13.96
CA LEU A 537 -40.92 -14.28 -14.24
C LEU A 537 -41.85 -14.03 -13.05
N GLU A 538 -43.15 -13.86 -13.31
CA GLU A 538 -44.15 -13.61 -12.25
C GLU A 538 -44.41 -14.84 -11.34
N LYS A 539 -44.21 -16.08 -11.84
CA LYS A 539 -44.40 -17.32 -11.07
C LYS A 539 -43.63 -18.49 -11.70
N MET A 540 -43.07 -19.38 -10.87
CA MET A 540 -42.39 -20.62 -11.30
C MET A 540 -43.19 -21.86 -10.85
N SER A 541 -43.46 -22.79 -11.77
CA SER A 541 -44.03 -24.12 -11.46
C SER A 541 -42.97 -25.21 -11.27
N GLY A 542 -41.76 -25.03 -11.79
CA GLY A 542 -40.61 -25.90 -11.54
C GLY A 542 -40.46 -27.08 -12.51
N GLY A 543 -41.05 -26.99 -13.71
CA GLY A 543 -40.81 -27.96 -14.78
C GLY A 543 -39.44 -27.73 -15.42
N ILE A 544 -38.56 -28.72 -15.42
CA ILE A 544 -37.19 -28.61 -15.97
C ILE A 544 -37.08 -29.42 -17.25
N GLU A 545 -36.52 -28.85 -18.30
CA GLU A 545 -36.33 -29.51 -19.58
C GLU A 545 -34.92 -29.27 -20.14
N LEU A 546 -34.13 -30.33 -20.29
CA LEU A 546 -32.85 -30.33 -21.00
C LEU A 546 -33.08 -30.95 -22.39
N LYS A 547 -32.86 -30.18 -23.45
CA LYS A 547 -33.05 -30.62 -24.85
C LYS A 547 -31.71 -30.73 -25.56
N GLY A 548 -31.21 -31.97 -25.70
CA GLY A 548 -30.05 -32.30 -26.53
C GLY A 548 -28.79 -31.56 -26.07
N VAL A 549 -28.56 -31.57 -24.76
CA VAL A 549 -27.51 -30.79 -24.12
C VAL A 549 -26.15 -31.46 -24.32
N ASP A 550 -25.25 -30.74 -24.98
CA ASP A 550 -23.82 -31.05 -25.03
C ASP A 550 -23.08 -30.10 -24.07
N PHE A 551 -22.15 -30.62 -23.27
CA PHE A 551 -21.37 -29.79 -22.36
C PHE A 551 -19.99 -30.37 -22.07
N ALA A 552 -18.97 -29.53 -22.16
CA ALA A 552 -17.62 -29.76 -21.65
C ALA A 552 -17.24 -28.69 -20.61
N TYR A 553 -16.43 -29.06 -19.61
CA TYR A 553 -15.92 -28.06 -18.68
C TYR A 553 -14.89 -27.14 -19.38
N PRO A 554 -14.89 -25.82 -19.14
CA PRO A 554 -13.97 -24.89 -19.82
C PRO A 554 -12.49 -25.23 -19.68
N GLY A 555 -12.09 -25.83 -18.55
CA GLY A 555 -10.70 -26.28 -18.34
C GLY A 555 -10.31 -27.57 -19.07
N ARG A 556 -11.27 -28.24 -19.73
CA ARG A 556 -11.09 -29.47 -20.53
C ARG A 556 -12.09 -29.50 -21.70
N PRO A 557 -11.97 -28.56 -22.66
CA PRO A 557 -12.97 -28.37 -23.71
C PRO A 557 -13.11 -29.56 -24.66
N ASP A 558 -12.04 -30.34 -24.84
CA ASP A 558 -12.03 -31.51 -25.74
C ASP A 558 -12.76 -32.73 -25.15
N ASN A 559 -13.11 -32.69 -23.86
CA ASN A 559 -13.76 -33.80 -23.18
C ASN A 559 -15.23 -33.48 -22.88
N LEU A 560 -16.12 -33.87 -23.79
CA LEU A 560 -17.56 -33.78 -23.60
C LEU A 560 -18.01 -34.68 -22.44
N ILE A 561 -18.53 -34.05 -21.40
CA ILE A 561 -19.07 -34.73 -20.21
C ILE A 561 -20.52 -35.12 -20.44
N LEU A 562 -21.30 -34.26 -21.10
CA LEU A 562 -22.67 -34.53 -21.52
C LEU A 562 -22.72 -34.54 -23.04
N CYS A 563 -23.35 -35.58 -23.60
CA CYS A 563 -23.52 -35.76 -25.03
C CYS A 563 -25.01 -35.99 -25.33
N GLN A 564 -25.65 -35.02 -25.97
CA GLN A 564 -27.04 -35.03 -26.41
C GLN A 564 -28.02 -35.37 -25.28
N LEU A 565 -27.73 -34.93 -24.05
CA LEU A 565 -28.54 -35.25 -22.88
C LEU A 565 -29.95 -34.69 -23.04
N ARG A 566 -30.95 -35.56 -22.87
CA ARG A 566 -32.36 -35.20 -22.85
C ARG A 566 -32.97 -35.62 -21.53
N LEU A 567 -33.53 -34.66 -20.81
CA LEU A 567 -34.14 -34.88 -19.50
C LEU A 567 -35.35 -33.97 -19.35
N GLU A 568 -36.48 -34.55 -18.93
CA GLU A 568 -37.69 -33.81 -18.62
C GLU A 568 -38.11 -34.16 -17.19
N VAL A 569 -38.28 -33.14 -16.35
CA VAL A 569 -38.74 -33.27 -14.96
C VAL A 569 -40.02 -32.47 -14.83
N LYS A 570 -41.11 -33.18 -14.53
CA LYS A 570 -42.42 -32.55 -14.31
C LYS A 570 -42.47 -31.84 -12.95
N PRO A 571 -43.22 -30.74 -12.82
CA PRO A 571 -43.46 -30.09 -11.53
C PRO A 571 -43.85 -31.08 -10.43
N GLY A 572 -43.17 -31.02 -9.29
CA GLY A 572 -43.44 -31.89 -8.13
C GLY A 572 -42.94 -33.34 -8.24
N ALA A 573 -42.33 -33.74 -9.36
CA ALA A 573 -41.75 -35.07 -9.50
C ALA A 573 -40.34 -35.14 -8.88
N SER A 574 -40.01 -36.28 -8.27
CA SER A 574 -38.63 -36.59 -7.84
C SER A 574 -37.94 -37.44 -8.90
N ILE A 575 -36.69 -37.10 -9.22
CA ILE A 575 -35.87 -37.83 -10.20
C ILE A 575 -34.53 -38.20 -9.59
N GLY A 576 -34.13 -39.47 -9.76
CA GLY A 576 -32.83 -39.98 -9.34
C GLY A 576 -31.89 -40.13 -10.55
N LEU A 577 -30.70 -39.52 -10.48
CA LEU A 577 -29.64 -39.71 -11.47
C LEU A 577 -28.62 -40.72 -10.94
N VAL A 578 -28.50 -41.87 -11.61
CA VAL A 578 -27.61 -42.98 -11.20
C VAL A 578 -26.63 -43.31 -12.34
N GLY A 579 -25.40 -43.65 -11.97
CA GLY A 579 -24.36 -44.06 -12.92
C GLY A 579 -22.97 -44.03 -12.27
N ASN A 580 -21.96 -44.52 -12.99
CA ASN A 580 -20.58 -44.57 -12.51
C ASN A 580 -20.01 -43.18 -12.16
N SER A 581 -18.99 -43.12 -11.31
CA SER A 581 -18.30 -41.84 -11.04
C SER A 581 -17.80 -41.22 -12.35
N GLY A 582 -17.98 -39.90 -12.50
CA GLY A 582 -17.59 -39.17 -13.71
C GLY A 582 -18.62 -39.12 -14.86
N CYS A 583 -19.76 -39.81 -14.78
CA CYS A 583 -20.77 -39.81 -15.87
C CYS A 583 -21.62 -38.54 -16.01
N GLY A 584 -21.24 -37.42 -15.37
CA GLY A 584 -21.93 -36.13 -15.52
C GLY A 584 -23.11 -35.85 -14.58
N LYS A 585 -23.38 -36.67 -13.56
CA LYS A 585 -24.49 -36.46 -12.59
C LYS A 585 -24.48 -35.06 -11.96
N SER A 586 -23.34 -34.68 -11.37
CA SER A 586 -23.17 -33.37 -10.73
C SER A 586 -23.14 -32.21 -11.74
N THR A 587 -22.79 -32.51 -12.99
CA THR A 587 -22.78 -31.56 -14.11
C THR A 587 -24.20 -31.17 -14.51
N VAL A 588 -25.15 -32.11 -14.50
CA VAL A 588 -26.58 -31.81 -14.71
C VAL A 588 -27.08 -30.80 -13.68
N ILE A 589 -26.76 -31.02 -12.40
CA ILE A 589 -27.11 -30.08 -11.32
C ILE A 589 -26.47 -28.70 -11.56
N SER A 590 -25.20 -28.69 -11.98
CA SER A 590 -24.47 -27.44 -12.25
C SER A 590 -25.07 -26.62 -13.40
N LEU A 591 -25.58 -27.29 -14.44
CA LEU A 591 -26.27 -26.63 -15.56
C LEU A 591 -27.65 -26.12 -15.17
N ILE A 592 -28.42 -26.88 -14.39
CA ILE A 592 -29.72 -26.41 -13.87
C ILE A 592 -29.50 -25.22 -12.93
N GLN A 593 -28.48 -25.23 -12.08
CA GLN A 593 -28.12 -24.08 -11.23
C GLN A 593 -27.50 -22.89 -12.00
N ARG A 594 -27.31 -23.06 -13.32
CA ARG A 594 -26.66 -22.09 -14.20
C ARG A 594 -25.29 -21.65 -13.65
N PHE A 595 -24.52 -22.59 -13.10
CA PHE A 595 -23.09 -22.38 -12.81
C PHE A 595 -22.27 -22.39 -14.10
N TYR A 596 -22.78 -23.10 -15.10
CA TYR A 596 -22.29 -23.11 -16.47
C TYR A 596 -23.48 -23.01 -17.42
N ASP A 597 -23.26 -22.46 -18.61
CA ASP A 597 -24.21 -22.56 -19.71
C ASP A 597 -23.85 -23.78 -20.58
N ALA A 598 -24.85 -24.37 -21.24
CA ALA A 598 -24.64 -25.48 -22.16
C ALA A 598 -24.00 -25.01 -23.48
N ASP A 599 -23.05 -25.78 -24.01
CA ASP A 599 -22.37 -25.47 -25.28
C ASP A 599 -23.32 -25.64 -26.48
N LYS A 600 -24.13 -26.70 -26.46
CA LYS A 600 -25.22 -26.94 -27.42
C LYS A 600 -26.47 -27.44 -26.70
N GLY A 601 -27.61 -27.25 -27.34
CA GLY A 601 -28.92 -27.57 -26.75
C GLY A 601 -29.48 -26.42 -25.90
N THR A 602 -30.55 -26.71 -25.15
CA THR A 602 -31.19 -25.72 -24.27
C THR A 602 -31.56 -26.33 -22.93
N VAL A 603 -31.30 -25.61 -21.85
CA VAL A 603 -31.86 -25.90 -20.52
C VAL A 603 -32.99 -24.91 -20.28
N LYS A 604 -34.19 -25.43 -20.02
CA LYS A 604 -35.40 -24.63 -19.83
C LYS A 604 -36.02 -24.88 -18.48
N VAL A 605 -36.62 -23.84 -17.93
CA VAL A 605 -37.52 -23.93 -16.78
C VAL A 605 -38.88 -23.36 -17.19
N ASP A 606 -39.94 -24.12 -16.97
CA ASP A 606 -41.32 -23.76 -17.36
C ASP A 606 -41.44 -23.26 -18.82
N GLY A 607 -40.67 -23.87 -19.72
CA GLY A 607 -40.63 -23.54 -21.15
C GLY A 607 -39.72 -22.37 -21.54
N VAL A 608 -39.19 -21.62 -20.58
CA VAL A 608 -38.29 -20.48 -20.77
C VAL A 608 -36.83 -20.92 -20.66
N ASP A 609 -35.98 -20.49 -21.59
CA ASP A 609 -34.54 -20.78 -21.53
C ASP A 609 -33.92 -20.05 -20.32
N ILE A 610 -33.22 -20.79 -19.47
CA ILE A 610 -32.65 -20.25 -18.23
C ILE A 610 -31.63 -19.13 -18.49
N ARG A 611 -31.06 -19.06 -19.71
CA ARG A 611 -30.12 -18.01 -20.13
C ARG A 611 -30.76 -16.62 -20.17
N SER A 612 -32.05 -16.57 -20.43
CA SER A 612 -32.83 -15.32 -20.51
C SER A 612 -33.33 -14.81 -19.15
N LEU A 613 -33.15 -15.59 -18.08
CA LEU A 613 -33.63 -15.25 -16.74
C LEU A 613 -32.60 -14.45 -15.96
N ASN A 614 -33.08 -13.56 -15.09
CA ASN A 614 -32.28 -12.95 -14.04
C ASN A 614 -31.76 -14.06 -13.12
N ILE A 615 -30.44 -14.20 -13.05
CA ILE A 615 -29.81 -15.33 -12.35
C ILE A 615 -30.07 -15.32 -10.84
N GLY A 616 -30.12 -14.14 -10.21
CA GLY A 616 -30.41 -13.99 -8.79
C GLY A 616 -31.89 -14.19 -8.46
N TRP A 617 -32.81 -13.90 -9.38
CA TRP A 617 -34.20 -14.31 -9.24
C TRP A 617 -34.37 -15.82 -9.43
N TYR A 618 -33.72 -16.40 -10.44
CA TYR A 618 -33.86 -17.82 -10.79
C TYR A 618 -33.36 -18.74 -9.68
N ARG A 619 -32.16 -18.47 -9.15
CA ARG A 619 -31.58 -19.29 -8.07
C ARG A 619 -32.39 -19.20 -6.76
N ARG A 620 -33.08 -18.08 -6.49
CA ARG A 620 -33.95 -17.90 -5.29
C ARG A 620 -35.10 -18.89 -5.25
N GLN A 621 -35.47 -19.49 -6.38
CA GLN A 621 -36.53 -20.49 -6.47
C GLN A 621 -36.03 -21.92 -6.21
N MET A 622 -34.74 -22.10 -5.94
CA MET A 622 -34.10 -23.41 -5.83
C MET A 622 -33.28 -23.51 -4.53
N ALA A 623 -33.20 -24.72 -3.99
CA ALA A 623 -32.28 -25.06 -2.91
C ALA A 623 -31.33 -26.16 -3.39
N LEU A 624 -30.04 -26.06 -3.05
CA LEU A 624 -29.05 -27.11 -3.32
C LEU A 624 -28.38 -27.54 -2.03
N VAL A 625 -28.36 -28.85 -1.81
CA VAL A 625 -27.56 -29.49 -0.76
C VAL A 625 -26.34 -30.11 -1.43
N GLY A 626 -25.15 -29.57 -1.11
CA GLY A 626 -23.88 -30.07 -1.63
C GLY A 626 -23.48 -31.40 -0.98
N GLN A 627 -22.59 -32.13 -1.65
CA GLN A 627 -22.01 -33.37 -1.10
C GLN A 627 -21.22 -33.09 0.20
N GLU A 628 -20.49 -31.98 0.24
CA GLU A 628 -19.82 -31.46 1.42
C GLU A 628 -20.41 -30.07 1.72
N PRO A 629 -21.35 -29.95 2.67
CA PRO A 629 -21.95 -28.67 3.00
C PRO A 629 -20.94 -27.78 3.73
N VAL A 630 -20.78 -26.54 3.24
CA VAL A 630 -19.90 -25.54 3.84
C VAL A 630 -20.74 -24.58 4.68
N LEU A 631 -20.35 -24.36 5.93
CA LEU A 631 -20.96 -23.39 6.83
C LEU A 631 -20.11 -22.12 6.89
N TYR A 632 -20.76 -20.97 7.00
CA TYR A 632 -20.09 -19.69 7.20
C TYR A 632 -19.73 -19.49 8.67
N SER A 633 -18.66 -18.72 8.90
CA SER A 633 -18.31 -18.25 10.25
C SER A 633 -19.42 -17.35 10.79
N GLY A 634 -20.15 -17.82 11.79
CA GLY A 634 -21.31 -17.14 12.36
C GLY A 634 -22.07 -18.07 13.30
N SER A 635 -23.26 -17.65 13.76
CA SER A 635 -24.11 -18.54 14.55
C SER A 635 -24.80 -19.58 13.66
N ILE A 636 -25.27 -20.68 14.27
CA ILE A 636 -26.10 -21.68 13.58
C ILE A 636 -27.36 -21.02 13.01
N ARG A 637 -27.96 -20.10 13.77
CA ARG A 637 -29.10 -19.28 13.34
C ARG A 637 -28.80 -18.52 12.04
N ASP A 638 -27.64 -17.87 11.97
CA ASP A 638 -27.26 -17.08 10.78
C ASP A 638 -27.07 -17.98 9.54
N ASN A 639 -26.55 -19.19 9.73
CA ASN A 639 -26.40 -20.17 8.67
C ASN A 639 -27.75 -20.73 8.17
N ILE A 640 -28.75 -20.91 9.06
CA ILE A 640 -30.11 -21.31 8.65
C ILE A 640 -30.82 -20.16 7.91
N MET A 641 -30.76 -18.95 8.45
CA MET A 641 -31.33 -17.74 7.83
C MET A 641 -30.72 -17.43 6.45
N PHE A 642 -29.54 -17.96 6.16
CA PHE A 642 -28.87 -17.75 4.87
C PHE A 642 -29.69 -18.24 3.68
N GLY A 643 -30.60 -19.22 3.87
CA GLY A 643 -31.51 -19.68 2.83
C GLY A 643 -32.74 -18.79 2.60
N LYS A 644 -33.16 -18.01 3.61
CA LYS A 644 -34.28 -17.07 3.54
C LYS A 644 -34.07 -15.94 4.57
N LEU A 645 -33.66 -14.78 4.07
CA LEU A 645 -33.13 -13.69 4.90
C LEU A 645 -34.18 -12.94 5.72
N ASP A 646 -35.42 -12.95 5.26
CA ASP A 646 -36.59 -12.36 5.91
C ASP A 646 -37.37 -13.39 6.75
N ALA A 647 -36.76 -14.56 7.03
CA ALA A 647 -37.37 -15.58 7.86
C ALA A 647 -37.56 -15.09 9.30
N SER A 648 -38.76 -15.33 9.83
CA SER A 648 -39.09 -15.17 11.25
C SER A 648 -38.37 -16.21 12.11
N GLU A 649 -38.17 -15.92 13.39
CA GLU A 649 -37.58 -16.89 14.34
C GLU A 649 -38.36 -18.21 14.37
N THR A 650 -39.68 -18.13 14.21
CA THR A 650 -40.54 -19.32 14.11
C THR A 650 -40.20 -20.17 12.89
N GLU A 651 -39.97 -19.57 11.73
CA GLU A 651 -39.56 -20.30 10.52
C GLU A 651 -38.16 -20.91 10.66
N VAL A 652 -37.24 -20.23 11.34
CA VAL A 652 -35.89 -20.77 11.63
C VAL A 652 -35.98 -22.01 12.50
N VAL A 653 -36.80 -21.97 13.56
CA VAL A 653 -37.01 -23.11 14.46
C VAL A 653 -37.74 -24.26 13.74
N GLU A 654 -38.74 -23.98 12.90
CA GLU A 654 -39.42 -25.00 12.11
C GLU A 654 -38.49 -25.64 11.08
N ALA A 655 -37.63 -24.87 10.42
CA ALA A 655 -36.61 -25.40 9.51
C ALA A 655 -35.61 -26.31 10.26
N ALA A 656 -35.17 -25.91 11.46
CA ALA A 656 -34.29 -26.74 12.28
C ALA A 656 -34.97 -28.04 12.72
N LYS A 657 -36.27 -28.01 13.03
CA LYS A 657 -37.06 -29.21 13.37
C LYS A 657 -37.23 -30.12 12.15
N ALA A 658 -37.58 -29.56 11.00
CA ALA A 658 -37.73 -30.30 9.74
C ALA A 658 -36.42 -30.97 9.30
N ALA A 659 -35.28 -30.36 9.61
CA ALA A 659 -33.95 -30.91 9.36
C ALA A 659 -33.48 -31.92 10.44
N ASN A 660 -34.31 -32.23 11.45
CA ASN A 660 -33.93 -33.04 12.62
C ASN A 660 -32.70 -32.50 13.38
N ALA A 661 -32.46 -31.19 13.33
CA ALA A 661 -31.33 -30.54 13.98
C ALA A 661 -31.73 -29.80 15.27
N HIS A 662 -33.02 -29.59 15.51
CA HIS A 662 -33.49 -28.78 16.65
C HIS A 662 -33.01 -29.29 17.99
N ASP A 663 -33.14 -30.60 18.27
CA ASP A 663 -32.75 -31.20 19.56
C ASP A 663 -31.25 -31.13 19.84
N PHE A 664 -30.43 -31.03 18.78
CA PHE A 664 -28.98 -30.83 18.90
C PHE A 664 -28.61 -29.34 19.12
N ILE A 665 -29.45 -28.42 18.62
CA ILE A 665 -29.21 -26.97 18.67
C ILE A 665 -29.80 -26.32 19.93
N SER A 666 -30.92 -26.84 20.45
CA SER A 666 -31.78 -26.22 21.48
C SER A 666 -31.24 -26.26 22.90
#